data_AF-A0A833TAL2-F1
#
_entry.id   AF-A0A833TAL2-F1
#
_cell.length_a   1.000
_cell.length_b   1.000
_cell.length_c   1.000
_cell.angle_alpha   90.00
_cell.angle_beta   90.00
_cell.angle_gamma   90.00
#
_symmetry.space_group_name_H-M   'P 1'
#
loop_
_entity.id
_entity.type
_entity.pdbx_description
1 polymer ?
#
loop_
_entity_poly.entity_id
_entity_poly.type
_entity_poly.pdbx_seq_one_letter_code
_entity_poly.pdbx_strand_id
1 'polypeptide(L)'
;MAVASKQLPAKESALFRSIVKCYEIKQYKKGLKAADAILKKHPDHGETLAMKGLTLNCMGRKEEAYEFVKNGLRHDLRSHVCWHVFGLLYRSDRNYNEAIKCYRNAIRIDPENLQILRDLYLLQVQMRDLKGFAETRRTMLTLKPNNRNNWIGFAIAHHLVGNYQMAIDIIDKYFSTLDGESVPNYEDSEIYLYQNQLIEEAGDAEKALAHLEENESQITDTLAWRQKRGQFLLQLERYDEARAVFEELLEINFDNEEYQRGVQCSLLQRKDLFVAKSGHKKTPLLSETIDFIKEANGAELEKALVDFYADKKTTIGATSLISLRFPLDFTRGAEFQTNADVFIKRQLNKNVPSLGADLKPLYADKDKVKTLEELILGYIKTLEAKQPLDMGDNSMAANNTEQVLLWTNYLAAQHYDRLGDYTKAIEYIEKCIKQEPTLLDFFQRKARILKHMGDLNKAADVMVEGRKLDLADRYINNKATEYLLHADRVEEADATIALFTRHEGDPQQNLYEMQCMWYEIECGKSQLRQKKYGLALKRFFAVEKHFNDFVEDQFDFHTYCIRKMTLRAYIQMLRLCDEIFGRPFFVEAAHGAIACYEALEEKEAEKAKEEAKIAAANANMSAADKKKAKRALAKARKAEFKRKEEEELNAKLHKEVEDKEREATKNGKAKANPGPTRAKDDDPFGDKLAAKPALEEAWRFVSILQRYASEDVKTHLAAFDIALRKQKFLLCLQALLKAQKLENLSVETKKELSSRRAVFLDQVKQVTNPTVLKVINEKKTELDG
;
A
#
# COMPACT_ATOMS: atom_id res chain seq x y z
N MET A 1 -2.81 -45.41 31.85
CA MET A 1 -1.69 -46.31 31.48
C MET A 1 -0.54 -45.44 31.00
N ALA A 2 0.62 -45.56 31.63
CA ALA A 2 1.81 -44.82 31.25
C ALA A 2 2.29 -45.29 29.86
N VAL A 3 2.23 -44.42 28.85
CA VAL A 3 2.87 -44.69 27.56
C VAL A 3 4.36 -44.37 27.73
N ALA A 4 5.14 -45.40 28.04
CA ALA A 4 6.59 -45.34 27.97
C ALA A 4 6.99 -44.94 26.53
N SER A 5 7.97 -44.04 26.38
CA SER A 5 8.48 -43.71 25.03
C SER A 5 9.06 -44.99 24.42
N LYS A 6 8.41 -45.49 23.38
CA LYS A 6 8.85 -46.69 22.66
C LYS A 6 10.04 -46.29 21.79
N GLN A 7 11.22 -46.22 22.39
CA GLN A 7 12.47 -46.02 21.64
C GLN A 7 12.58 -47.09 20.54
N LEU A 8 12.80 -46.64 19.30
CA LEU A 8 12.98 -47.54 18.16
C LEU A 8 14.28 -48.35 18.29
N PRO A 9 14.30 -49.64 17.89
CA PRO A 9 15.53 -50.40 17.75
C PRO A 9 16.52 -49.73 16.79
N ALA A 10 17.82 -50.01 16.91
CA ALA A 10 18.89 -49.29 16.19
C ALA A 10 18.70 -49.24 14.66
N LYS A 11 18.18 -50.32 14.05
CA LYS A 11 17.91 -50.41 12.61
C LYS A 11 16.76 -49.48 12.19
N GLU A 12 15.65 -49.51 12.92
CA GLU A 12 14.48 -48.65 12.70
C GLU A 12 14.79 -47.19 13.06
N SER A 13 15.64 -46.91 14.05
CA SER A 13 16.14 -45.57 14.38
C SER A 13 17.03 -44.99 13.27
N ALA A 14 17.88 -45.81 12.64
CA ALA A 14 18.63 -45.39 11.45
C ALA A 14 17.68 -45.07 10.27
N LEU A 15 16.63 -45.88 10.10
CA LEU A 15 15.61 -45.63 9.10
C LEU A 15 14.81 -44.35 9.40
N PHE A 16 14.52 -44.05 10.66
CA PHE A 16 13.86 -42.82 11.09
C PHE A 16 14.71 -41.58 10.77
N ARG A 17 16.02 -41.61 11.06
CA ARG A 17 16.94 -40.55 10.63
C ARG A 17 16.97 -40.38 9.11
N SER A 18 16.83 -41.47 8.35
CA SER A 18 16.69 -41.39 6.89
C SER A 18 15.39 -40.70 6.46
N ILE A 19 14.28 -40.82 7.21
CA ILE A 19 13.03 -40.11 6.89
C ILE A 19 13.25 -38.60 7.01
N VAL A 20 13.85 -38.15 8.12
CA VAL A 20 14.17 -36.72 8.35
C VAL A 20 15.08 -36.19 7.23
N LYS A 21 16.16 -36.91 6.91
CA LYS A 21 17.05 -36.54 5.80
C LYS A 21 16.33 -36.51 4.46
N CYS A 22 15.46 -37.49 4.18
CA CYS A 22 14.66 -37.53 2.95
C CYS A 22 13.71 -36.34 2.84
N TYR A 23 13.17 -35.87 3.97
CA TYR A 23 12.36 -34.66 4.04
C TYR A 23 13.19 -33.41 3.73
N GLU A 24 14.37 -33.25 4.35
CA GLU A 24 15.28 -32.12 4.11
C GLU A 24 15.73 -32.02 2.65
N ILE A 25 16.04 -33.14 2.00
CA ILE A 25 16.43 -33.20 0.58
C ILE A 25 15.23 -33.21 -0.39
N LYS A 26 14.01 -33.01 0.11
CA LYS A 26 12.74 -33.00 -0.66
C LYS A 26 12.43 -34.31 -1.42
N GLN A 27 13.00 -35.44 -1.01
CA GLN A 27 12.73 -36.76 -1.57
C GLN A 27 11.55 -37.46 -0.86
N TYR A 28 10.36 -36.84 -0.93
CA TYR A 28 9.18 -37.24 -0.17
C TYR A 28 8.73 -38.69 -0.43
N LYS A 29 8.80 -39.18 -1.67
CA LYS A 29 8.43 -40.57 -2.01
C LYS A 29 9.31 -41.61 -1.32
N LYS A 30 10.61 -41.33 -1.15
CA LYS A 30 11.52 -42.24 -0.42
C LYS A 30 11.28 -42.15 1.08
N GLY A 31 11.03 -40.94 1.60
CA GLY A 31 10.65 -40.70 2.99
C GLY A 31 9.39 -41.48 3.38
N LEU A 32 8.35 -41.48 2.55
CA LEU A 32 7.13 -42.27 2.78
C LEU A 32 7.40 -43.77 2.84
N LYS A 33 8.17 -44.33 1.89
CA LYS A 33 8.52 -45.76 1.90
C LYS A 33 9.27 -46.15 3.18
N ALA A 34 10.19 -45.30 3.64
CA ALA A 34 10.92 -45.51 4.88
C ALA A 34 9.98 -45.44 6.10
N ALA A 35 9.05 -44.48 6.14
CA ALA A 35 8.03 -44.38 7.19
C ALA A 35 7.12 -45.61 7.22
N ASP A 36 6.62 -46.07 6.07
CA ASP A 36 5.77 -47.26 5.96
C ASP A 36 6.48 -48.53 6.43
N ALA A 37 7.79 -48.66 6.17
CA ALA A 37 8.58 -49.79 6.62
C ALA A 37 8.73 -49.84 8.15
N ILE A 38 8.84 -48.69 8.83
CA ILE A 38 8.82 -48.61 10.30
C ILE A 38 7.42 -48.92 10.82
N LEU A 39 6.38 -48.28 10.26
CA LEU A 39 5.00 -48.43 10.71
C LEU A 39 4.45 -49.85 10.50
N LYS A 40 4.97 -50.61 9.53
CA LYS A 40 4.63 -52.03 9.36
C LYS A 40 5.02 -52.88 10.57
N LYS A 41 6.10 -52.53 11.27
CA LYS A 41 6.58 -53.24 12.47
C LYS A 41 6.15 -52.57 13.77
N HIS A 42 6.03 -51.25 13.76
CA HIS A 42 5.65 -50.42 14.90
C HIS A 42 4.52 -49.44 14.49
N PRO A 43 3.27 -49.92 14.38
CA PRO A 43 2.14 -49.11 13.90
C PRO A 43 1.85 -47.89 14.79
N ASP A 44 2.08 -48.02 16.10
CA ASP A 44 1.76 -46.99 17.10
C ASP A 44 2.93 -46.03 17.38
N HIS A 45 3.97 -46.01 16.55
CA HIS A 45 5.13 -45.14 16.81
C HIS A 45 4.82 -43.69 16.44
N GLY A 46 4.60 -42.85 17.46
CA GLY A 46 4.12 -41.47 17.33
C GLY A 46 4.96 -40.60 16.40
N GLU A 47 6.29 -40.59 16.57
CA GLU A 47 7.17 -39.72 15.79
C GLU A 47 7.19 -40.08 14.30
N THR A 48 7.09 -41.38 13.98
CA THR A 48 7.04 -41.83 12.58
C THR A 48 5.70 -41.52 11.93
N LEU A 49 4.58 -41.66 12.67
CA LEU A 49 3.26 -41.22 12.20
C LEU A 49 3.27 -39.71 11.91
N ALA A 50 3.87 -38.91 12.79
CA ALA A 50 3.99 -37.47 12.59
C ALA A 50 4.83 -37.14 11.35
N MET A 51 6.03 -37.72 11.20
CA MET A 51 6.89 -37.50 10.04
C MET A 51 6.27 -37.97 8.71
N LYS A 52 5.46 -39.04 8.75
CA LYS A 52 4.67 -39.48 7.58
C LYS A 52 3.65 -38.42 7.19
N GLY A 53 2.90 -37.88 8.16
CA GLY A 53 1.94 -36.80 7.93
C GLY A 53 2.60 -35.55 7.33
N LEU A 54 3.74 -35.11 7.88
CA LEU A 54 4.50 -33.99 7.33
C LEU A 54 4.92 -34.22 5.87
N THR A 55 5.39 -35.43 5.56
CA THR A 55 5.78 -35.79 4.20
C THR A 55 4.59 -35.80 3.23
N LEU A 56 3.40 -36.23 3.69
CA LEU A 56 2.17 -36.18 2.90
C LEU A 56 1.70 -34.74 2.62
N ASN A 57 1.86 -33.83 3.58
CA ASN A 57 1.53 -32.41 3.42
C ASN A 57 2.33 -31.79 2.27
N CYS A 58 3.64 -32.04 2.23
CA CYS A 58 4.51 -31.57 1.14
C CYS A 58 4.19 -32.21 -0.23
N MET A 59 3.41 -33.29 -0.26
CA MET A 59 2.89 -33.92 -1.48
C MET A 59 1.48 -33.43 -1.86
N GLY A 60 0.92 -32.45 -1.15
CA GLY A 60 -0.39 -31.85 -1.42
C GLY A 60 -1.57 -32.57 -0.76
N ARG A 61 -1.33 -33.61 0.05
CA ARG A 61 -2.38 -34.39 0.73
C ARG A 61 -2.61 -33.86 2.16
N LYS A 62 -3.20 -32.67 2.26
CA LYS A 62 -3.33 -31.92 3.52
C LYS A 62 -4.20 -32.62 4.57
N GLU A 63 -5.40 -33.06 4.21
CA GLU A 63 -6.34 -33.68 5.15
C GLU A 63 -5.75 -34.93 5.81
N GLU A 64 -5.15 -35.81 5.00
CA GLU A 64 -4.47 -37.01 5.50
C GLU A 64 -3.27 -36.67 6.39
N ALA A 65 -2.53 -35.61 6.05
CA ALA A 65 -1.40 -35.16 6.86
C ALA A 65 -1.85 -34.80 8.29
N TYR A 66 -2.95 -34.07 8.44
CA TYR A 66 -3.50 -33.72 9.75
C TYR A 66 -3.95 -34.95 10.54
N GLU A 67 -4.56 -35.94 9.90
CA GLU A 67 -4.99 -37.17 10.55
C GLU A 67 -3.79 -37.97 11.09
N PHE A 68 -2.76 -38.18 10.26
CA PHE A 68 -1.55 -38.90 10.67
C PHE A 68 -0.79 -38.19 11.80
N VAL A 69 -0.67 -36.85 11.75
CA VAL A 69 0.00 -36.09 12.82
C VAL A 69 -0.81 -36.10 14.12
N LYS A 70 -2.15 -35.94 14.05
CA LYS A 70 -3.01 -36.04 15.24
C LYS A 70 -2.93 -37.43 15.88
N ASN A 71 -2.92 -38.49 15.07
CA ASN A 71 -2.74 -39.85 15.57
C ASN A 71 -1.34 -40.04 16.17
N GLY A 72 -0.28 -39.54 15.51
CA GLY A 72 1.08 -39.57 16.06
C GLY A 72 1.17 -38.92 17.44
N LEU A 73 0.55 -37.75 17.60
CA LEU A 73 0.50 -37.04 18.87
C LEU A 73 -0.30 -37.79 19.95
N ARG A 74 -1.40 -38.46 19.59
CA ARG A 74 -2.17 -39.31 20.53
C ARG A 74 -1.33 -40.46 21.08
N HIS A 75 -0.45 -41.02 20.25
CA HIS A 75 0.42 -42.12 20.64
C HIS A 75 1.68 -41.65 21.40
N ASP A 76 2.14 -40.42 21.22
CA ASP A 76 3.25 -39.85 21.99
C ASP A 76 3.08 -38.35 22.27
N LEU A 77 2.43 -38.03 23.39
CA LEU A 77 2.22 -36.66 23.87
C LEU A 77 3.50 -36.01 24.45
N ARG A 78 4.51 -36.80 24.79
CA ARG A 78 5.76 -36.33 25.41
C ARG A 78 6.92 -36.23 24.42
N SER A 79 6.68 -36.47 23.13
CA SER A 79 7.68 -36.25 22.07
C SER A 79 7.67 -34.80 21.59
N HIS A 80 8.81 -34.13 21.69
CA HIS A 80 9.00 -32.80 21.11
C HIS A 80 8.88 -32.83 19.58
N VAL A 81 9.25 -33.94 18.93
CA VAL A 81 9.17 -34.12 17.47
C VAL A 81 7.72 -34.11 16.99
N CYS A 82 6.82 -34.81 17.69
CA CYS A 82 5.40 -34.82 17.34
C CYS A 82 4.78 -33.42 17.41
N TRP A 83 5.08 -32.67 18.47
CA TRP A 83 4.63 -31.29 18.63
C TRP A 83 5.27 -30.33 17.60
N HIS A 84 6.57 -30.47 17.31
CA HIS A 84 7.25 -29.66 16.30
C HIS A 84 6.66 -29.88 14.92
N VAL A 85 6.47 -31.13 14.51
CA VAL A 85 5.85 -31.49 13.23
C VAL A 85 4.41 -30.96 13.13
N PHE A 86 3.63 -31.02 14.20
CA PHE A 86 2.29 -30.46 14.21
C PHE A 86 2.28 -28.93 14.04
N GLY A 87 3.24 -28.25 14.67
CA GLY A 87 3.46 -26.82 14.45
C GLY A 87 3.89 -26.49 13.01
N LEU A 88 4.72 -27.32 12.39
CA LEU A 88 5.12 -27.16 10.99
C LEU A 88 3.94 -27.28 10.02
N LEU A 89 2.97 -28.16 10.29
CA LEU A 89 1.73 -28.25 9.52
C LEU A 89 0.91 -26.97 9.62
N TYR A 90 0.64 -26.50 10.84
CA TYR A 90 -0.11 -25.25 11.03
C TYR A 90 0.60 -24.04 10.43
N ARG A 91 1.94 -24.01 10.48
CA ARG A 91 2.75 -22.99 9.81
C ARG A 91 2.56 -23.03 8.29
N SER A 92 2.51 -24.21 7.68
CA SER A 92 2.30 -24.34 6.23
C SER A 92 0.92 -23.88 5.76
N ASP A 93 -0.06 -23.85 6.66
CA ASP A 93 -1.40 -23.31 6.41
C ASP A 93 -1.56 -21.86 6.91
N ARG A 94 -0.46 -21.18 7.26
CA ARG A 94 -0.43 -19.81 7.79
C ARG A 94 -1.26 -19.63 9.08
N ASN A 95 -1.56 -20.71 9.79
CA ASN A 95 -2.20 -20.64 11.10
C ASN A 95 -1.14 -20.52 12.22
N TYR A 96 -0.56 -19.33 12.33
CA TYR A 96 0.56 -19.09 13.22
C TYR A 96 0.22 -19.19 14.71
N ASN A 97 -1.02 -18.85 15.09
CA ASN A 97 -1.46 -18.95 16.49
C ASN A 97 -1.42 -20.40 17.01
N GLU A 98 -1.93 -21.35 16.23
CA GLU A 98 -1.89 -22.77 16.61
C GLU A 98 -0.47 -23.35 16.50
N ALA A 99 0.31 -22.91 15.51
CA ALA A 99 1.71 -23.32 15.39
C ALA A 99 2.58 -22.88 16.59
N ILE A 100 2.39 -21.65 17.09
CA ILE A 100 3.07 -21.15 18.30
C ILE A 100 2.73 -22.02 19.52
N LYS A 101 1.46 -22.42 19.70
CA LYS A 101 1.06 -23.31 20.80
C LYS A 101 1.78 -24.65 20.72
N CYS A 102 1.89 -25.21 19.51
CA CYS A 102 2.59 -26.47 19.28
C CYS A 102 4.09 -26.35 19.63
N TYR A 103 4.76 -25.30 19.17
CA TYR A 103 6.19 -25.08 19.46
C TYR A 103 6.45 -24.81 20.94
N ARG A 104 5.57 -24.08 21.64
CA ARG A 104 5.67 -23.90 23.10
C ARG A 104 5.58 -25.23 23.85
N ASN A 105 4.72 -26.15 23.42
CA ASN A 105 4.66 -27.50 24.01
C ASN A 105 5.92 -28.33 23.70
N ALA A 106 6.46 -28.20 22.49
CA ALA A 106 7.70 -28.88 22.12
C ALA A 106 8.91 -28.39 22.95
N ILE A 107 9.04 -27.07 23.15
CA ILE A 107 10.12 -26.46 23.95
C ILE A 107 9.98 -26.78 25.45
N ARG A 108 8.77 -27.00 25.97
CA ARG A 108 8.59 -27.48 27.35
C ARG A 108 9.20 -28.88 27.57
N ILE A 109 9.27 -29.69 26.52
CA ILE A 109 9.83 -31.04 26.54
C ILE A 109 11.34 -31.00 26.30
N ASP A 110 11.77 -30.24 25.29
CA ASP A 110 13.18 -30.06 24.92
C ASP A 110 13.54 -28.55 24.85
N PRO A 111 13.93 -27.93 25.99
CA PRO A 111 14.18 -26.50 26.07
C PRO A 111 15.42 -26.02 25.31
N GLU A 112 16.37 -26.92 25.02
CA GLU A 112 17.66 -26.58 24.41
C GLU A 112 17.64 -26.70 22.88
N ASN A 113 16.50 -27.10 22.31
CA ASN A 113 16.37 -27.31 20.88
C ASN A 113 16.36 -25.98 20.09
N LEU A 114 17.53 -25.61 19.56
CA LEU A 114 17.72 -24.38 18.80
C LEU A 114 16.85 -24.30 17.53
N GLN A 115 16.50 -25.43 16.91
CA GLN A 115 15.66 -25.42 15.71
C GLN A 115 14.22 -25.02 16.06
N ILE A 116 13.69 -25.55 17.17
CA ILE A 116 12.33 -25.22 17.62
C ILE A 116 12.29 -23.79 18.17
N LEU A 117 13.31 -23.37 18.92
CA LEU A 117 13.45 -21.97 19.36
C LEU A 117 13.51 -21.01 18.16
N ARG A 118 14.21 -21.41 17.09
CA ARG A 118 14.25 -20.64 15.83
C ARG A 118 12.88 -20.55 15.18
N ASP A 119 12.21 -21.67 14.97
CA ASP A 119 10.88 -21.69 14.37
C ASP A 119 9.85 -20.93 15.22
N LEU A 120 9.96 -20.99 16.56
CA LEU A 120 9.10 -20.27 17.48
C LEU A 120 9.29 -18.75 17.38
N TYR A 121 10.51 -18.24 17.49
CA TYR A 121 10.71 -16.79 17.48
C TYR A 121 10.26 -16.16 16.16
N LEU A 122 10.41 -16.88 15.03
CA LEU A 122 9.96 -16.39 13.73
C LEU A 122 8.46 -16.16 13.70
N LEU A 123 7.68 -17.10 14.26
CA LEU A 123 6.24 -16.92 14.39
C LEU A 123 5.88 -15.83 15.41
N GLN A 124 6.63 -15.72 16.51
CA GLN A 124 6.37 -14.70 17.53
C GLN A 124 6.57 -13.30 16.97
N VAL A 125 7.63 -13.05 16.19
CA VAL A 125 7.83 -11.76 15.53
C VAL A 125 6.74 -11.50 14.49
N GLN A 126 6.42 -12.49 13.65
CA GLN A 126 5.36 -12.38 12.64
C GLN A 126 4.02 -11.95 13.27
N MET A 127 3.68 -12.55 14.42
CA MET A 127 2.43 -12.27 15.14
C MET A 127 2.53 -11.10 16.14
N ARG A 128 3.68 -10.42 16.21
CA ARG A 128 3.99 -9.39 17.22
C ARG A 128 3.74 -9.86 18.67
N ASP A 129 3.99 -11.13 18.97
CA ASP A 129 4.14 -11.66 20.33
C ASP A 129 5.51 -11.27 20.90
N LEU A 130 5.68 -9.98 21.17
CA LEU A 130 6.98 -9.39 21.49
C LEU A 130 7.55 -9.88 22.83
N LYS A 131 6.67 -10.18 23.80
CA LYS A 131 7.08 -10.74 25.10
C LYS A 131 7.66 -12.13 24.93
N GLY A 132 6.95 -13.02 24.22
CA GLY A 132 7.44 -14.34 23.91
C GLY A 132 8.73 -14.31 23.08
N PHE A 133 8.81 -13.37 22.14
CA PHE A 133 9.99 -13.16 21.31
C PHE A 133 11.24 -12.82 22.14
N ALA A 134 11.14 -11.88 23.08
CA ALA A 134 12.25 -11.51 23.96
C ALA A 134 12.72 -12.68 24.84
N GLU A 135 11.79 -13.46 25.39
CA GLU A 135 12.12 -14.64 26.21
C GLU A 135 12.85 -15.72 25.39
N THR A 136 12.38 -15.98 24.17
CA THR A 136 13.00 -16.98 23.28
C THR A 136 14.38 -16.51 22.83
N ARG A 137 14.55 -15.22 22.49
CA ARG A 137 15.86 -14.65 22.14
C ARG A 137 16.84 -14.64 23.30
N ARG A 138 16.40 -14.35 24.52
CA ARG A 138 17.22 -14.48 25.74
C ARG A 138 17.75 -15.90 25.89
N THR A 139 16.87 -16.89 25.74
CA THR A 139 17.23 -18.32 25.85
C THR A 139 18.26 -18.70 24.79
N MET A 140 18.07 -18.26 23.53
CA MET A 140 19.03 -18.50 22.46
C MET A 140 20.40 -17.85 22.72
N LEU A 141 20.42 -16.65 23.29
CA LEU A 141 21.66 -15.97 23.69
C LEU A 141 22.38 -16.74 24.80
N THR A 142 21.67 -17.22 25.82
CA THR A 142 22.23 -18.05 26.89
C THR A 142 22.84 -19.35 26.36
N LEU A 143 22.16 -20.03 25.41
CA LEU A 143 22.64 -21.29 24.83
C LEU A 143 23.85 -21.08 23.91
N LYS A 144 23.90 -19.97 23.16
CA LYS A 144 24.98 -19.66 22.22
C LYS A 144 25.37 -18.18 22.29
N PRO A 145 26.17 -17.77 23.29
CA PRO A 145 26.63 -16.39 23.45
C PRO A 145 27.64 -15.98 22.37
N ASN A 146 28.40 -16.91 21.79
CA ASN A 146 29.43 -16.60 20.79
C ASN A 146 28.85 -16.21 19.41
N ASN A 147 27.52 -16.27 19.23
CA ASN A 147 26.89 -15.96 17.96
C ASN A 147 26.31 -14.53 18.01
N ARG A 148 26.91 -13.61 17.24
CA ARG A 148 26.44 -12.22 17.06
C ARG A 148 24.94 -12.12 16.78
N ASN A 149 24.38 -13.02 15.96
CA ASN A 149 22.96 -13.00 15.60
C ASN A 149 22.02 -13.13 16.81
N ASN A 150 22.48 -13.77 17.89
CA ASN A 150 21.69 -13.93 19.11
C ASN A 150 21.70 -12.63 19.94
N TRP A 151 22.83 -11.92 20.00
CA TRP A 151 22.91 -10.60 20.62
C TRP A 151 22.00 -9.61 19.93
N ILE A 152 22.16 -9.46 18.61
CA ILE A 152 21.37 -8.54 17.80
C ILE A 152 19.88 -8.93 17.81
N GLY A 153 19.58 -10.22 17.72
CA GLY A 153 18.19 -10.70 17.83
C GLY A 153 17.55 -10.38 19.19
N PHE A 154 18.32 -10.38 20.28
CA PHE A 154 17.85 -10.01 21.61
C PHE A 154 17.70 -8.49 21.79
N ALA A 155 18.63 -7.69 21.26
CA ALA A 155 18.52 -6.23 21.21
C ALA A 155 17.27 -5.79 20.43
N ILE A 156 17.02 -6.38 19.24
CA ILE A 156 15.80 -6.13 18.46
C ILE A 156 14.54 -6.50 19.24
N ALA A 157 14.55 -7.60 19.99
CA ALA A 157 13.39 -7.97 20.79
C ALA A 157 13.05 -6.91 21.84
N HIS A 158 14.07 -6.35 22.51
CA HIS A 158 13.88 -5.26 23.46
C HIS A 158 13.50 -3.94 22.79
N HIS A 159 14.05 -3.63 21.62
CA HIS A 159 13.63 -2.49 20.79
C HIS A 159 12.13 -2.58 20.50
N LEU A 160 11.65 -3.70 19.93
CA LEU A 160 10.24 -3.82 19.55
C LEU A 160 9.30 -3.72 20.76
N VAL A 161 9.71 -4.18 21.94
CA VAL A 161 8.94 -4.02 23.19
C VAL A 161 8.87 -2.56 23.65
N GLY A 162 9.76 -1.68 23.17
CA GLY A 162 9.91 -0.29 23.60
C GLY A 162 10.95 -0.09 24.71
N ASN A 163 11.74 -1.11 25.03
CA ASN A 163 12.78 -1.05 26.06
C ASN A 163 14.12 -0.60 25.44
N TYR A 164 14.19 0.65 25.00
CA TYR A 164 15.34 1.20 24.27
C TYR A 164 16.65 1.11 25.04
N GLN A 165 16.69 1.50 26.33
CA GLN A 165 17.90 1.45 27.14
C GLN A 165 18.49 0.04 27.22
N MET A 166 17.65 -0.97 27.47
CA MET A 166 18.10 -2.36 27.53
C MET A 166 18.64 -2.84 26.17
N ALA A 167 18.04 -2.41 25.05
CA ALA A 167 18.54 -2.75 23.72
C ALA A 167 19.93 -2.14 23.46
N ILE A 168 20.15 -0.90 23.90
CA ILE A 168 21.45 -0.22 23.85
C ILE A 168 22.47 -0.95 24.71
N ASP A 169 22.13 -1.26 25.97
CA ASP A 169 23.02 -1.98 26.90
C ASP A 169 23.44 -3.37 26.37
N ILE A 170 22.55 -4.06 25.67
CA ILE A 170 22.84 -5.35 25.03
C ILE A 170 23.88 -5.18 23.91
N ILE A 171 23.77 -4.11 23.10
CA ILE A 171 24.72 -3.81 22.02
C ILE A 171 26.07 -3.37 22.58
N ASP A 172 26.08 -2.49 23.59
CA ASP A 172 27.31 -2.07 24.27
C ASP A 172 28.04 -3.27 24.87
N LYS A 173 27.28 -4.15 25.53
CA LYS A 173 27.84 -5.40 26.06
C LYS A 173 28.38 -6.29 24.95
N TYR A 174 27.69 -6.41 23.82
CA TYR A 174 28.20 -7.16 22.67
C TYR A 174 29.54 -6.60 22.18
N PHE A 175 29.66 -5.28 21.97
CA PHE A 175 30.93 -4.66 21.56
C PHE A 175 32.02 -4.84 22.61
N SER A 176 31.70 -4.78 23.91
CA SER A 176 32.68 -5.02 24.98
C SER A 176 33.26 -6.44 25.00
N THR A 177 32.61 -7.41 24.34
CA THR A 177 33.12 -8.78 24.19
C THR A 177 34.02 -8.99 22.97
N LEU A 178 34.19 -7.98 22.11
CA LEU A 178 35.06 -8.05 20.95
C LEU A 178 36.46 -7.59 21.35
N ASP A 179 37.43 -8.50 21.32
CA ASP A 179 38.84 -8.18 21.59
C ASP A 179 39.51 -7.64 20.32
N GLY A 180 39.93 -6.36 20.32
CA GLY A 180 40.83 -5.77 19.31
C GLY A 180 40.30 -4.51 18.61
N GLU A 181 41.21 -3.73 18.02
CA GLU A 181 40.85 -2.65 17.09
C GLU A 181 40.17 -3.26 15.85
N SER A 182 38.85 -3.13 15.77
CA SER A 182 38.07 -3.62 14.64
C SER A 182 38.28 -2.71 13.43
N VAL A 183 38.57 -3.32 12.27
CA VAL A 183 38.59 -2.62 11.00
C VAL A 183 37.15 -2.25 10.63
N PRO A 184 36.89 -0.99 10.22
CA PRO A 184 35.57 -0.56 9.79
C PRO A 184 35.02 -1.50 8.71
N ASN A 185 33.85 -2.07 8.97
CA ASN A 185 33.19 -2.98 8.05
C ASN A 185 31.69 -2.68 8.02
N TYR A 186 31.04 -3.17 6.97
CA TYR A 186 29.63 -2.91 6.73
C TYR A 186 28.71 -3.39 7.87
N GLU A 187 28.98 -4.57 8.44
CA GLU A 187 28.12 -5.18 9.45
C GLU A 187 28.17 -4.39 10.76
N ASP A 188 29.36 -4.01 11.23
CA ASP A 188 29.53 -3.24 12.45
C ASP A 188 29.05 -1.80 12.28
N SER A 189 29.33 -1.19 11.10
CA SER A 189 28.78 0.11 10.69
C SER A 189 27.25 0.17 10.80
N GLU A 190 26.53 -0.85 10.33
CA GLU A 190 25.07 -0.94 10.49
C GLU A 190 24.64 -1.11 11.94
N ILE A 191 25.41 -1.82 12.78
CA ILE A 191 25.11 -1.97 14.20
C ILE A 191 25.27 -0.61 14.91
N TYR A 192 26.32 0.16 14.62
CA TYR A 192 26.49 1.51 15.16
C TYR A 192 25.35 2.44 14.75
N LEU A 193 24.96 2.45 13.47
CA LEU A 193 23.84 3.27 13.00
C LEU A 193 22.49 2.81 13.57
N TYR A 194 22.32 1.50 13.81
CA TYR A 194 21.14 0.96 14.47
C TYR A 194 21.10 1.32 15.97
N GLN A 195 22.22 1.26 16.66
CA GLN A 195 22.35 1.71 18.04
C GLN A 195 22.05 3.21 18.14
N ASN A 196 22.55 4.00 17.19
CA ASN A 196 22.27 5.42 17.10
C ASN A 196 20.76 5.70 16.93
N GLN A 197 20.09 4.93 16.07
CA GLN A 197 18.63 4.97 15.93
C GLN A 197 17.90 4.62 17.25
N LEU A 198 18.41 3.68 18.04
CA LEU A 198 17.82 3.37 19.35
C LEU A 198 17.93 4.55 20.33
N ILE A 199 19.06 5.26 20.32
CA ILE A 199 19.28 6.44 21.16
C ILE A 199 18.36 7.59 20.73
N GLU A 200 18.23 7.81 19.41
CA GLU A 200 17.28 8.77 18.83
C GLU A 200 15.84 8.47 19.28
N GLU A 201 15.40 7.21 19.16
CA GLU A 201 14.04 6.80 19.54
C GLU A 201 13.80 6.79 21.05
N ALA A 202 14.86 6.70 21.87
CA ALA A 202 14.78 6.94 23.31
C ALA A 202 14.52 8.42 23.65
N GLY A 203 14.65 9.34 22.69
CA GLY A 203 14.36 10.77 22.82
C GLY A 203 15.56 11.63 23.21
N ASP A 204 16.78 11.08 23.18
CA ASP A 204 18.01 11.79 23.57
C ASP A 204 18.86 12.14 22.33
N ALA A 205 18.51 13.26 21.68
CA ALA A 205 19.17 13.72 20.45
C ALA A 205 20.63 14.15 20.69
N GLU A 206 20.96 14.68 21.88
CA GLU A 206 22.32 15.10 22.22
C GLU A 206 23.25 13.88 22.32
N LYS A 207 22.79 12.85 23.04
CA LYS A 207 23.52 11.57 23.13
C LYS A 207 23.60 10.88 21.78
N ALA A 208 22.56 10.96 20.95
CA ALA A 208 22.58 10.40 19.61
C ALA A 208 23.64 11.10 18.73
N LEU A 209 23.73 12.43 18.78
CA LEU A 209 24.76 13.17 18.05
C LEU A 209 26.16 12.82 18.54
N ALA A 210 26.40 12.81 19.86
CA ALA A 210 27.70 12.45 20.44
C ALA A 210 28.14 11.03 20.04
N HIS A 211 27.25 10.05 20.17
CA HIS A 211 27.51 8.67 19.76
C HIS A 211 27.83 8.56 18.25
N LEU A 212 27.15 9.34 17.41
CA LEU A 212 27.37 9.34 15.97
C LEU A 212 28.74 9.94 15.60
N GLU A 213 29.17 10.99 16.29
CA GLU A 213 30.47 11.66 16.07
C GLU A 213 31.64 10.82 16.61
N GLU A 214 31.49 10.22 17.80
CA GLU A 214 32.50 9.32 18.38
C GLU A 214 32.82 8.10 17.49
N ASN A 215 31.81 7.60 16.77
CA ASN A 215 31.91 6.39 15.95
C ASN A 215 32.05 6.67 14.45
N GLU A 216 32.33 7.92 14.04
CA GLU A 216 32.47 8.30 12.61
C GLU A 216 33.42 7.37 11.86
N SER A 217 34.58 7.06 12.45
CA SER A 217 35.62 6.22 11.82
C SER A 217 35.17 4.78 11.55
N GLN A 218 34.16 4.29 12.28
CA GLN A 218 33.62 2.93 12.15
C GLN A 218 32.46 2.85 11.15
N ILE A 219 31.87 3.99 10.80
CA ILE A 219 30.68 4.06 9.95
C ILE A 219 31.09 4.18 8.48
N THR A 220 30.85 3.12 7.72
CA THR A 220 31.12 3.08 6.28
C THR A 220 30.07 3.81 5.44
N ASP A 221 28.83 3.91 5.95
CA ASP A 221 27.73 4.64 5.29
C ASP A 221 27.81 6.14 5.63
N THR A 222 28.78 6.80 5.02
CA THR A 222 29.07 8.22 5.27
C THR A 222 27.93 9.15 4.83
N LEU A 223 27.04 8.69 3.94
CA LEU A 223 25.87 9.46 3.53
C LEU A 223 24.82 9.47 4.65
N ALA A 224 24.45 8.30 5.19
CA ALA A 224 23.51 8.24 6.30
C ALA A 224 24.07 8.93 7.55
N TRP A 225 25.38 8.86 7.78
CA TRP A 225 26.05 9.61 8.84
C TRP A 225 25.82 11.12 8.71
N ARG A 226 26.12 11.72 7.54
CA ARG A 226 25.90 13.17 7.31
C ARG A 226 24.43 13.55 7.44
N GLN A 227 23.53 12.73 6.89
CA GLN A 227 22.08 12.95 7.00
C GLN A 227 21.66 12.99 8.47
N LYS A 228 22.01 11.96 9.26
CA LYS A 228 21.67 11.91 10.69
C LYS A 228 22.30 13.02 11.50
N ARG A 229 23.56 13.36 11.23
CA ARG A 229 24.24 14.50 11.87
C ARG A 229 23.48 15.81 11.64
N GLY A 230 23.12 16.12 10.38
CA GLY A 230 22.33 17.30 10.05
C GLY A 230 20.95 17.31 10.71
N GLN A 231 20.27 16.15 10.76
CA GLN A 231 18.98 16.00 11.44
C GLN A 231 19.08 16.29 12.94
N PHE A 232 20.07 15.74 13.65
CA PHE A 232 20.24 15.98 15.09
C PHE A 232 20.64 17.42 15.39
N LEU A 233 21.54 18.01 14.60
CA LEU A 233 21.92 19.42 14.76
C LEU A 233 20.71 20.35 14.62
N LEU A 234 19.78 20.06 13.70
CA LEU A 234 18.51 20.79 13.59
C LEU A 234 17.60 20.57 14.80
N GLN A 235 17.45 19.34 15.28
CA GLN A 235 16.62 19.04 16.45
C GLN A 235 17.10 19.77 17.71
N LEU A 236 18.42 19.89 17.85
CA LEU A 236 19.14 20.59 18.92
C LEU A 236 19.27 22.11 18.68
N GLU A 237 18.69 22.64 17.60
CA GLU A 237 18.71 24.07 17.24
C GLU A 237 20.13 24.64 17.02
N ARG A 238 21.10 23.77 16.70
CA ARG A 238 22.47 24.13 16.29
C ARG A 238 22.50 24.48 14.80
N TYR A 239 21.80 25.55 14.43
CA TYR A 239 21.48 25.87 13.04
C TYR A 239 22.70 26.13 12.14
N ASP A 240 23.73 26.80 12.63
CA ASP A 240 24.94 27.10 11.86
C ASP A 240 25.70 25.83 11.46
N GLU A 241 25.84 24.89 12.41
CA GLU A 241 26.47 23.60 12.17
C GLU A 241 25.61 22.71 11.26
N ALA A 242 24.29 22.69 11.50
CA ALA A 242 23.35 21.99 10.63
C ALA A 242 23.43 22.50 9.20
N ARG A 243 23.52 23.83 9.01
CA ARG A 243 23.65 24.46 7.70
C ARG A 243 24.88 23.97 6.98
N ALA A 244 26.04 23.96 7.63
CA ALA A 244 27.29 23.48 7.03
C ALA A 244 27.13 22.02 6.53
N VAL A 245 26.54 21.15 7.35
CA VAL A 245 26.29 19.74 6.97
C VAL A 245 25.33 19.62 5.79
N PHE A 246 24.24 20.38 5.78
CA PHE A 246 23.30 20.34 4.66
C PHE A 246 23.86 20.97 3.38
N GLU A 247 24.72 21.98 3.48
CA GLU A 247 25.44 22.52 2.32
C GLU A 247 26.39 21.47 1.73
N GLU A 248 27.12 20.70 2.55
CA GLU A 248 27.90 19.54 2.08
C GLU A 248 27.01 18.49 1.39
N LEU A 249 25.84 18.20 1.95
CA LEU A 249 24.87 17.27 1.33
C LEU A 249 24.35 17.79 -0.01
N LEU A 250 24.17 19.11 -0.16
CA LEU A 250 23.78 19.74 -1.42
C LEU A 250 24.90 19.68 -2.48
N GLU A 251 26.17 19.67 -2.08
CA GLU A 251 27.28 19.42 -3.03
C GLU A 251 27.22 17.99 -3.61
N ILE A 252 26.75 17.01 -2.81
CA ILE A 252 26.55 15.64 -3.27
C ILE A 252 25.33 15.56 -4.20
N ASN A 253 24.20 16.14 -3.79
CA ASN A 253 22.97 16.15 -4.57
C ASN A 253 22.11 17.38 -4.27
N PHE A 254 22.25 18.40 -5.11
CA PHE A 254 21.47 19.64 -5.01
C PHE A 254 19.96 19.41 -5.26
N ASP A 255 19.60 18.36 -6.01
CA ASP A 255 18.21 18.07 -6.37
C ASP A 255 17.43 17.34 -5.25
N ASN A 256 18.08 17.05 -4.11
CA ASN A 256 17.43 16.41 -2.98
C ASN A 256 16.61 17.41 -2.15
N GLU A 257 15.29 17.24 -2.14
CA GLU A 257 14.36 18.11 -1.40
C GLU A 257 14.62 18.13 0.11
N GLU A 258 15.07 17.03 0.72
CA GLU A 258 15.34 16.97 2.17
C GLU A 258 16.55 17.83 2.54
N TYR A 259 17.58 17.85 1.69
CA TYR A 259 18.79 18.66 1.95
C TYR A 259 18.50 20.14 1.77
N GLN A 260 17.75 20.47 0.72
CA GLN A 260 17.22 21.82 0.50
C GLN A 260 16.40 22.26 1.72
N ARG A 261 15.53 21.38 2.23
CA ARG A 261 14.74 21.65 3.42
C ARG A 261 15.61 21.85 4.65
N GLY A 262 16.66 21.06 4.82
CA GLY A 262 17.62 21.21 5.92
C GLY A 262 18.25 22.60 5.93
N VAL A 263 18.78 23.07 4.80
CA VAL A 263 19.32 24.44 4.68
C VAL A 263 18.25 25.50 4.94
N GLN A 264 17.05 25.36 4.37
CA GLN A 264 15.95 26.29 4.62
C GLN A 264 15.62 26.37 6.11
N CYS A 265 15.53 25.24 6.81
CA CYS A 265 15.24 25.22 8.24
C CYS A 265 16.36 25.87 9.06
N SER A 266 17.62 25.67 8.67
CA SER A 266 18.76 26.33 9.31
C SER A 266 18.76 27.85 9.09
N LEU A 267 18.52 28.31 7.86
CA LEU A 267 18.43 29.74 7.55
C LEU A 267 17.29 30.43 8.29
N LEU A 268 16.16 29.73 8.42
CA LEU A 268 14.97 30.24 9.09
C LEU A 268 14.98 30.06 10.61
N GLN A 269 15.95 29.31 11.15
CA GLN A 269 16.01 28.90 12.56
C GLN A 269 14.70 28.24 13.03
N ARG A 270 14.16 27.33 12.21
CA ARG A 270 12.83 26.71 12.41
C ARG A 270 12.89 25.21 12.20
N LYS A 271 13.11 24.45 13.27
CA LYS A 271 13.17 22.99 13.22
C LYS A 271 11.83 22.30 12.93
N ASP A 272 10.71 22.94 13.27
CA ASP A 272 9.35 22.43 13.03
C ASP A 272 9.02 22.27 11.53
N LEU A 273 9.74 22.99 10.68
CA LEU A 273 9.64 22.92 9.24
C LEU A 273 10.31 21.67 8.67
N PHE A 274 11.25 21.06 9.39
CA PHE A 274 12.02 19.89 8.97
C PHE A 274 11.19 18.60 9.15
N VAL A 275 9.94 18.57 8.68
CA VAL A 275 9.08 17.37 8.74
C VAL A 275 9.57 16.34 7.72
N ALA A 276 10.63 15.63 8.07
CA ALA A 276 11.08 14.45 7.35
C ALA A 276 10.21 13.26 7.78
N LYS A 277 9.16 12.99 6.99
CA LYS A 277 8.35 11.75 6.95
C LYS A 277 7.71 11.28 8.28
N SER A 278 6.40 11.48 8.38
CA SER A 278 5.49 10.40 8.80
C SER A 278 4.19 10.49 8.00
N GLY A 279 3.91 9.45 7.20
CA GLY A 279 2.63 9.27 6.49
C GLY A 279 2.37 10.22 5.30
N HIS A 280 2.66 9.76 4.07
CA HIS A 280 2.05 10.10 2.77
C HIS A 280 1.62 11.53 2.37
N LYS A 281 1.84 12.56 3.18
CA LYS A 281 1.59 13.94 2.81
C LYS A 281 2.83 14.45 2.10
N LYS A 282 2.62 14.98 0.90
CA LYS A 282 3.60 15.78 0.17
C LYS A 282 4.18 16.80 1.15
N THR A 283 5.50 16.96 1.19
CA THR A 283 6.14 18.03 1.97
C THR A 283 5.48 19.34 1.56
N PRO A 284 4.80 20.04 2.49
CA PRO A 284 4.09 21.25 2.13
C PRO A 284 5.11 22.29 1.65
N LEU A 285 4.71 23.11 0.70
CA LEU A 285 5.57 24.20 0.23
C LEU A 285 5.91 25.11 1.41
N LEU A 286 7.04 25.81 1.33
CA LEU A 286 7.40 26.78 2.36
C LEU A 286 6.32 27.87 2.51
N SER A 287 5.68 28.30 1.42
CA SER A 287 4.54 29.22 1.46
C SER A 287 3.24 28.63 2.00
N GLU A 288 3.07 27.31 1.95
CA GLU A 288 1.93 26.63 2.58
C GLU A 288 2.11 26.56 4.11
N THR A 289 3.36 26.71 4.60
CA THR A 289 3.69 26.59 6.03
C THR A 289 4.00 27.92 6.71
N ILE A 290 4.51 28.91 5.98
CA ILE A 290 4.91 30.21 6.53
C ILE A 290 4.27 31.35 5.74
N ASP A 291 3.57 32.21 6.48
CA ASP A 291 3.12 33.49 5.99
C ASP A 291 4.12 34.57 6.42
N PHE A 292 5.15 34.81 5.62
CA PHE A 292 6.22 35.78 5.93
C PHE A 292 5.69 37.18 6.25
N ILE A 293 4.48 37.54 5.79
CA ILE A 293 3.86 38.84 6.12
C ILE A 293 3.44 38.92 7.59
N LYS A 294 3.06 37.78 8.19
CA LYS A 294 2.58 37.71 9.57
C LYS A 294 3.69 37.48 10.59
N GLU A 295 4.89 37.10 10.13
CA GLU A 295 6.03 36.89 11.02
C GLU A 295 6.79 38.21 11.24
N ALA A 296 7.21 38.46 12.49
CA ALA A 296 7.86 39.71 12.88
C ALA A 296 9.14 40.02 12.06
N ASN A 297 9.89 38.98 11.67
CA ASN A 297 11.13 39.09 10.89
C ASN A 297 10.97 38.50 9.47
N GLY A 298 9.74 38.31 8.98
CA GLY A 298 9.52 37.52 7.77
C GLY A 298 10.16 38.09 6.50
N ALA A 299 10.29 39.42 6.39
CA ALA A 299 10.99 40.05 5.25
C ALA A 299 12.50 39.73 5.23
N GLU A 300 13.14 39.64 6.39
CA GLU A 300 14.56 39.27 6.51
C GLU A 300 14.76 37.79 6.18
N LEU A 301 13.84 36.95 6.64
CA LEU A 301 13.83 35.50 6.39
C LEU A 301 13.60 35.18 4.90
N GLU A 302 12.65 35.86 4.25
CA GLU A 302 12.43 35.75 2.81
C GLU A 302 13.69 36.16 2.04
N LYS A 303 14.29 37.30 2.41
CA LYS A 303 15.52 37.78 1.78
C LYS A 303 16.69 36.79 1.92
N ALA A 304 16.87 36.17 3.10
CA ALA A 304 17.94 35.19 3.31
C ALA A 304 17.81 33.98 2.37
N LEU A 305 16.59 33.55 2.08
CA LEU A 305 16.31 32.47 1.12
C LEU A 305 16.55 32.92 -0.32
N VAL A 306 16.09 34.11 -0.69
CA VAL A 306 16.36 34.70 -2.01
C VAL A 306 17.86 34.77 -2.26
N ASP A 307 18.62 35.35 -1.32
CA ASP A 307 20.06 35.52 -1.41
C ASP A 307 20.77 34.16 -1.54
N PHE A 308 20.34 33.15 -0.77
CA PHE A 308 20.85 31.79 -0.89
C PHE A 308 20.65 31.21 -2.29
N TYR A 309 19.43 31.23 -2.83
CA TYR A 309 19.17 30.67 -4.15
C TYR A 309 19.80 31.48 -5.28
N ALA A 310 19.96 32.79 -5.11
CA ALA A 310 20.69 33.65 -6.04
C ALA A 310 22.18 33.27 -6.12
N ASP A 311 22.83 33.02 -4.98
CA ASP A 311 24.20 32.48 -4.91
C ASP A 311 24.30 31.09 -5.52
N LYS A 312 23.36 30.19 -5.17
CA LYS A 312 23.39 28.80 -5.68
C LYS A 312 23.11 28.71 -7.18
N LYS A 313 22.37 29.67 -7.75
CA LYS A 313 22.12 29.75 -9.20
C LYS A 313 23.42 29.95 -10.01
N THR A 314 24.48 30.49 -9.42
CA THR A 314 25.78 30.71 -10.11
C THR A 314 26.87 29.73 -9.67
N THR A 315 26.60 28.89 -8.68
CA THR A 315 27.54 27.92 -8.12
C THR A 315 27.04 26.48 -8.34
N ILE A 316 26.85 25.69 -7.28
CA ILE A 316 26.48 24.26 -7.34
C ILE A 316 25.07 24.02 -7.91
N GLY A 317 24.18 25.00 -7.83
CA GLY A 317 22.79 24.91 -8.28
C GLY A 317 22.56 25.45 -9.70
N ALA A 318 23.61 25.82 -10.45
CA ALA A 318 23.47 26.46 -11.76
C ALA A 318 22.78 25.55 -12.82
N THR A 319 23.08 24.26 -12.76
CA THR A 319 22.49 23.25 -13.64
C THR A 319 21.13 22.75 -13.16
N SER A 320 20.88 22.81 -11.85
CA SER A 320 19.64 22.37 -11.23
C SER A 320 18.46 23.28 -11.57
N LEU A 321 17.29 22.68 -11.72
CA LEU A 321 16.04 23.41 -11.88
C LEU A 321 15.51 23.92 -10.53
N ILE A 322 15.89 23.27 -9.42
CA ILE A 322 15.45 23.64 -8.06
C ILE A 322 15.83 25.07 -7.72
N SER A 323 17.03 25.51 -8.12
CA SER A 323 17.52 26.87 -7.87
C SER A 323 16.64 27.96 -8.50
N LEU A 324 15.87 27.62 -9.54
CA LEU A 324 14.89 28.51 -10.14
C LEU A 324 13.46 28.26 -9.66
N ARG A 325 13.12 27.00 -9.37
CA ARG A 325 11.76 26.61 -8.99
C ARG A 325 11.43 27.00 -7.55
N PHE A 326 12.30 26.74 -6.58
CA PHE A 326 12.00 26.95 -5.16
C PHE A 326 11.78 28.42 -4.78
N PRO A 327 12.49 29.41 -5.36
CA PRO A 327 12.17 30.83 -5.17
C PRO A 327 10.71 31.19 -5.44
N LEU A 328 10.05 30.48 -6.37
CA LEU A 328 8.64 30.72 -6.70
C LEU A 328 7.69 30.35 -5.55
N ASP A 329 8.11 29.49 -4.62
CA ASP A 329 7.26 29.09 -3.52
C ASP A 329 7.09 30.24 -2.52
N PHE A 330 8.15 30.96 -2.18
CA PHE A 330 8.11 31.98 -1.13
C PHE A 330 8.04 33.44 -1.62
N THR A 331 8.57 33.75 -2.81
CA THR A 331 8.53 35.13 -3.34
C THR A 331 7.12 35.58 -3.71
N ARG A 332 6.90 36.91 -3.68
CA ARG A 332 5.60 37.56 -4.01
C ARG A 332 5.78 38.81 -4.89
N GLY A 333 4.67 39.32 -5.44
CA GLY A 333 4.64 40.60 -6.17
C GLY A 333 5.60 40.64 -7.36
N ALA A 334 6.33 41.76 -7.50
CA ALA A 334 7.25 41.98 -8.62
C ALA A 334 8.40 40.97 -8.63
N GLU A 335 8.92 40.57 -7.47
CA GLU A 335 10.00 39.61 -7.36
C GLU A 335 9.56 38.21 -7.82
N PHE A 336 8.36 37.78 -7.41
CA PHE A 336 7.75 36.56 -7.94
C PHE A 336 7.61 36.62 -9.46
N GLN A 337 7.11 37.75 -10.00
CA GLN A 337 6.95 37.91 -11.45
C GLN A 337 8.28 37.77 -12.19
N THR A 338 9.36 38.39 -11.71
CA THR A 338 10.69 38.29 -12.29
C THR A 338 11.22 36.85 -12.24
N ASN A 339 11.13 36.19 -11.08
CA ASN A 339 11.61 34.81 -10.93
C ASN A 339 10.79 33.82 -11.77
N ALA A 340 9.46 33.99 -11.81
CA ALA A 340 8.57 33.17 -12.62
C ALA A 340 8.85 33.36 -14.11
N ASP A 341 9.10 34.59 -14.56
CA ASP A 341 9.44 34.88 -15.96
C ASP A 341 10.70 34.13 -16.41
N VAL A 342 11.77 34.21 -15.61
CA VAL A 342 13.03 33.49 -15.87
C VAL A 342 12.82 31.98 -15.91
N PHE A 343 12.09 31.42 -14.94
CA PHE A 343 11.84 29.99 -14.85
C PHE A 343 11.01 29.48 -16.04
N ILE A 344 9.89 30.15 -16.34
CA ILE A 344 8.95 29.74 -17.39
C ILE A 344 9.60 29.84 -18.76
N LYS A 345 10.27 30.96 -19.08
CA LYS A 345 10.96 31.11 -20.37
C LYS A 345 12.06 30.07 -20.56
N ARG A 346 12.85 29.74 -19.52
CA ARG A 346 13.87 28.68 -19.60
C ARG A 346 13.26 27.33 -19.99
N GLN A 347 12.13 26.98 -19.39
CA GLN A 347 11.45 25.71 -19.62
C GLN A 347 10.70 25.68 -20.96
N LEU A 348 10.06 26.79 -21.37
CA LEU A 348 9.38 26.92 -22.66
C LEU A 348 10.36 26.87 -23.83
N ASN A 349 11.50 27.57 -23.73
CA ASN A 349 12.55 27.48 -24.74
C ASN A 349 13.07 26.04 -24.89
N LYS A 350 13.13 25.28 -23.80
CA LYS A 350 13.52 23.86 -23.82
C LYS A 350 12.37 22.91 -24.20
N ASN A 351 11.17 23.42 -24.49
CA ASN A 351 10.01 22.62 -24.88
C ASN A 351 9.60 21.56 -23.82
N VAL A 352 9.71 21.89 -22.53
CA VAL A 352 9.50 20.92 -21.44
C VAL A 352 8.01 20.63 -21.21
N PRO A 353 7.52 19.38 -21.39
CA PRO A 353 6.10 19.05 -21.24
C PRO A 353 5.57 19.15 -19.80
N SER A 354 6.46 18.97 -18.81
CA SER A 354 6.11 18.93 -17.39
C SER A 354 5.96 20.30 -16.74
N LEU A 355 6.16 21.41 -17.46
CA LEU A 355 6.17 22.76 -16.90
C LEU A 355 4.89 23.10 -16.10
N GLY A 356 3.70 22.80 -16.63
CA GLY A 356 2.46 23.07 -15.88
C GLY A 356 2.23 22.10 -14.72
N ALA A 357 2.99 21.01 -14.60
CA ALA A 357 3.05 20.20 -13.38
C ALA A 357 3.95 20.86 -12.34
N ASP A 358 5.10 21.42 -12.73
CA ASP A 358 6.03 22.14 -11.85
C ASP A 358 5.37 23.39 -11.23
N LEU A 359 4.54 24.09 -12.02
CA LEU A 359 3.80 25.27 -11.56
C LEU A 359 2.55 24.93 -10.75
N LYS A 360 2.05 23.67 -10.79
CA LYS A 360 0.81 23.25 -10.12
C LYS A 360 0.71 23.68 -8.64
N PRO A 361 1.77 23.54 -7.81
CA PRO A 361 1.67 23.90 -6.39
C PRO A 361 1.39 25.40 -6.16
N LEU A 362 1.80 26.26 -7.09
CA LEU A 362 1.60 27.71 -7.00
C LEU A 362 0.14 28.14 -7.16
N TYR A 363 -0.73 27.25 -7.64
CA TYR A 363 -2.16 27.56 -7.85
C TYR A 363 -2.97 27.62 -6.55
N ALA A 364 -2.36 27.30 -5.41
CA ALA A 364 -2.96 27.56 -4.10
C ALA A 364 -3.09 29.06 -3.82
N ASP A 365 -2.23 29.89 -4.41
CA ASP A 365 -2.20 31.35 -4.24
C ASP A 365 -2.83 32.04 -5.47
N LYS A 366 -3.96 32.74 -5.26
CA LYS A 366 -4.71 33.40 -6.33
C LYS A 366 -3.93 34.55 -6.98
N ASP A 367 -3.07 35.23 -6.24
CA ASP A 367 -2.29 36.35 -6.77
C ASP A 367 -1.21 35.81 -7.71
N LYS A 368 -0.55 34.71 -7.33
CA LYS A 368 0.41 34.00 -8.21
C LYS A 368 -0.28 33.49 -9.47
N VAL A 369 -1.48 32.93 -9.36
CA VAL A 369 -2.27 32.47 -10.51
C VAL A 369 -2.50 33.60 -11.51
N LYS A 370 -2.88 34.79 -11.02
CA LYS A 370 -3.11 35.97 -11.86
C LYS A 370 -1.83 36.39 -12.58
N THR A 371 -0.70 36.48 -11.88
CA THR A 371 0.60 36.80 -12.49
C THR A 371 1.01 35.76 -13.53
N LEU A 372 0.80 34.47 -13.25
CA LEU A 372 1.09 33.40 -14.21
C LEU A 372 0.24 33.52 -15.48
N GLU A 373 -1.05 33.84 -15.34
CA GLU A 373 -1.95 34.06 -16.48
C GLU A 373 -1.47 35.25 -17.34
N GLU A 374 -1.13 36.37 -16.71
CA GLU A 374 -0.61 37.57 -17.38
C GLU A 374 0.69 37.26 -18.16
N LEU A 375 1.62 36.51 -17.56
CA LEU A 375 2.86 36.09 -18.21
C LEU A 375 2.58 35.17 -19.41
N ILE A 376 1.77 34.12 -19.23
CA ILE A 376 1.44 33.16 -20.30
C ILE A 376 0.80 33.87 -21.50
N LEU A 377 -0.18 34.74 -21.26
CA LEU A 377 -0.84 35.50 -22.32
C LEU A 377 0.11 36.50 -22.99
N GLY A 378 0.98 37.13 -22.20
CA GLY A 378 2.06 37.99 -22.71
C GLY A 378 2.98 37.25 -23.68
N TYR A 379 3.43 36.04 -23.30
CA TYR A 379 4.27 35.21 -24.15
C TYR A 379 3.60 34.80 -25.44
N ILE A 380 2.33 34.36 -25.37
CA ILE A 380 1.56 34.00 -26.57
C ILE A 380 1.52 35.18 -27.54
N LYS A 381 1.21 36.39 -27.05
CA LYS A 381 1.16 37.59 -27.90
C LYS A 381 2.52 37.90 -28.54
N THR A 382 3.61 37.80 -27.79
CA THR A 382 4.98 38.01 -28.31
C THR A 382 5.33 36.98 -29.39
N LEU A 383 5.04 35.71 -29.13
CA LEU A 383 5.34 34.61 -30.03
C LEU A 383 4.46 34.62 -31.30
N GLU A 384 3.18 34.99 -31.19
CA GLU A 384 2.28 35.21 -32.34
C GLU A 384 2.75 36.37 -33.22
N ALA A 385 3.34 37.41 -32.62
CA ALA A 385 4.03 38.48 -33.33
C ALA A 385 5.39 38.05 -33.94
N LYS A 386 5.72 36.76 -33.88
CA LYS A 386 6.98 36.14 -34.35
C LYS A 386 8.23 36.67 -33.66
N GLN A 387 8.08 37.20 -32.44
CA GLN A 387 9.21 37.65 -31.63
C GLN A 387 9.64 36.51 -30.67
N PRO A 388 10.95 36.25 -30.53
CA PRO A 388 11.43 35.23 -29.60
C PRO A 388 11.25 35.66 -28.13
N LEU A 389 11.13 34.70 -27.22
CA LEU A 389 11.19 34.96 -25.79
C LEU A 389 12.65 35.13 -25.35
N ASP A 390 13.08 36.38 -25.22
CA ASP A 390 14.44 36.73 -24.79
C ASP A 390 14.73 36.28 -23.34
N MET A 391 15.88 35.65 -23.16
CA MET A 391 16.42 35.15 -21.89
C MET A 391 17.42 36.12 -21.25
N GLY A 392 17.80 37.21 -21.93
CA GLY A 392 18.73 38.24 -21.42
C GLY A 392 20.21 37.85 -21.41
N ASP A 393 20.53 36.57 -21.57
CA ASP A 393 21.90 36.08 -21.74
C ASP A 393 22.18 35.85 -23.24
N ASN A 394 23.36 36.26 -23.71
CA ASN A 394 23.86 36.14 -25.09
C ASN A 394 24.02 34.68 -25.61
N SER A 395 23.19 33.73 -25.17
CA SER A 395 23.08 32.41 -25.78
C SER A 395 22.21 32.49 -27.04
N MET A 396 22.88 32.66 -28.17
CA MET A 396 22.40 32.28 -29.49
C MET A 396 21.91 30.83 -29.48
N ALA A 397 20.60 30.67 -29.33
CA ALA A 397 19.79 29.72 -30.09
C ALA A 397 18.34 30.20 -29.93
N ALA A 398 17.89 31.08 -30.83
CA ALA A 398 16.47 31.31 -30.99
C ALA A 398 15.83 29.96 -31.34
N ASN A 399 15.30 29.25 -30.33
CA ASN A 399 14.44 28.11 -30.58
C ASN A 399 13.36 28.54 -31.55
N ASN A 400 12.92 27.63 -32.41
CA ASN A 400 11.87 27.91 -33.37
C ASN A 400 10.68 28.56 -32.63
N THR A 401 10.42 29.85 -32.89
CA THR A 401 9.36 30.62 -32.25
C THR A 401 8.01 29.90 -32.36
N GLU A 402 7.79 29.16 -33.45
CA GLU A 402 6.59 28.35 -33.66
C GLU A 402 6.51 27.15 -32.70
N GLN A 403 7.67 26.54 -32.39
CA GLN A 403 7.75 25.45 -31.42
C GLN A 403 7.55 25.97 -30.00
N VAL A 404 8.16 27.10 -29.65
CA VAL A 404 7.94 27.73 -28.33
C VAL A 404 6.47 28.15 -28.18
N LEU A 405 5.84 28.67 -29.23
CA LEU A 405 4.40 28.98 -29.26
C LEU A 405 3.55 27.73 -29.03
N LEU A 406 3.90 26.60 -29.67
CA LEU A 406 3.22 25.33 -29.49
C LEU A 406 3.21 24.90 -28.01
N TRP A 407 4.36 24.95 -27.33
CA TRP A 407 4.47 24.59 -25.91
C TRP A 407 3.87 25.64 -24.96
N THR A 408 3.85 26.91 -25.38
CA THR A 408 3.16 27.97 -24.63
C THR A 408 1.64 27.80 -24.69
N ASN A 409 1.09 27.45 -25.86
CA ASN A 409 -0.32 27.06 -26.00
C ASN A 409 -0.65 25.82 -25.19
N TYR A 410 0.26 24.82 -25.15
CA TYR A 410 0.09 23.65 -24.30
C TYR A 410 0.04 24.05 -22.82
N LEU A 411 0.94 24.91 -22.34
CA LEU A 411 0.91 25.45 -20.98
C LEU A 411 -0.40 26.21 -20.69
N ALA A 412 -0.90 27.00 -21.64
CA ALA A 412 -2.18 27.69 -21.52
C ALA A 412 -3.36 26.71 -21.38
N ALA A 413 -3.37 25.63 -22.17
CA ALA A 413 -4.37 24.56 -22.03
C ALA A 413 -4.33 23.93 -20.63
N GLN A 414 -3.12 23.67 -20.09
CA GLN A 414 -2.94 23.16 -18.73
C GLN A 414 -3.39 24.15 -17.64
N HIS A 415 -3.20 25.45 -17.88
CA HIS A 415 -3.60 26.53 -16.98
C HIS A 415 -5.13 26.64 -16.89
N TYR A 416 -5.81 26.79 -18.02
CA TYR A 416 -7.27 26.94 -18.06
C TYR A 416 -8.02 25.67 -17.62
N ASP A 417 -7.48 24.48 -17.91
CA ASP A 417 -7.99 23.20 -17.38
C ASP A 417 -8.03 23.23 -15.83
N ARG A 418 -6.99 23.81 -15.21
CA ARG A 418 -6.90 23.92 -13.75
C ARG A 418 -7.80 25.01 -13.17
N LEU A 419 -8.07 26.07 -13.91
CA LEU A 419 -9.05 27.10 -13.53
C LEU A 419 -10.50 26.64 -13.69
N GLY A 420 -10.74 25.50 -14.35
CA GLY A 420 -12.08 25.02 -14.68
C GLY A 420 -12.70 25.69 -15.90
N ASP A 421 -11.94 26.50 -16.65
CA ASP A 421 -12.37 27.05 -17.94
C ASP A 421 -12.06 26.05 -19.06
N TYR A 422 -12.88 25.00 -19.12
CA TYR A 422 -12.66 23.88 -20.05
C TYR A 422 -12.80 24.29 -21.52
N THR A 423 -13.60 25.32 -21.81
CA THR A 423 -13.80 25.82 -23.18
C THR A 423 -12.51 26.40 -23.73
N LYS A 424 -11.84 27.29 -22.97
CA LYS A 424 -10.53 27.82 -23.37
C LYS A 424 -9.47 26.71 -23.39
N ALA A 425 -9.49 25.81 -22.42
CA ALA A 425 -8.53 24.71 -22.37
C ALA A 425 -8.59 23.83 -23.63
N ILE A 426 -9.80 23.51 -24.10
CA ILE A 426 -10.01 22.80 -25.38
C ILE A 426 -9.53 23.63 -26.56
N GLU A 427 -9.83 24.93 -26.61
CA GLU A 427 -9.39 25.78 -27.72
C GLU A 427 -7.86 25.76 -27.88
N TYR A 428 -7.12 25.91 -26.79
CA TYR A 428 -5.65 25.89 -26.82
C TYR A 428 -5.09 24.50 -27.17
N ILE A 429 -5.64 23.41 -26.62
CA ILE A 429 -5.12 22.07 -26.93
C ILE A 429 -5.40 21.65 -28.37
N GLU A 430 -6.53 22.06 -28.95
CA GLU A 430 -6.84 21.80 -30.36
C GLU A 430 -5.91 22.57 -31.30
N LYS A 431 -5.47 23.79 -30.93
CA LYS A 431 -4.41 24.50 -31.65
C LYS A 431 -3.12 23.68 -31.66
N CYS A 432 -2.74 23.11 -30.52
CA CYS A 432 -1.55 22.26 -30.43
C CYS A 432 -1.65 21.00 -31.30
N ILE A 433 -2.77 20.27 -31.21
CA ILE A 433 -2.99 19.03 -32.00
C ILE A 433 -3.04 19.33 -33.49
N LYS A 434 -3.66 20.45 -33.90
CA LYS A 434 -3.72 20.86 -35.30
C LYS A 434 -2.33 21.15 -35.87
N GLN A 435 -1.45 21.74 -35.07
CA GLN A 435 -0.08 22.06 -35.48
C GLN A 435 0.81 20.82 -35.49
N GLU A 436 0.72 19.97 -34.47
CA GLU A 436 1.53 18.76 -34.32
C GLU A 436 0.66 17.57 -33.84
N PRO A 437 0.02 16.83 -34.77
CA PRO A 437 -0.92 15.76 -34.46
C PRO A 437 -0.25 14.44 -34.05
N THR A 438 1.09 14.38 -34.02
CA THR A 438 1.83 13.18 -33.65
C THR A 438 2.26 13.16 -32.18
N LEU A 439 2.12 14.30 -31.47
CA LEU A 439 2.60 14.41 -30.10
C LEU A 439 1.58 13.90 -29.08
N LEU A 440 1.97 12.87 -28.34
CA LEU A 440 1.12 12.16 -27.40
C LEU A 440 0.60 13.02 -26.24
N ASP A 441 1.44 13.92 -25.71
CA ASP A 441 1.10 14.81 -24.59
C ASP A 441 -0.20 15.60 -24.85
N PHE A 442 -0.45 15.96 -26.11
CA PHE A 442 -1.62 16.75 -26.47
C PHE A 442 -2.92 15.94 -26.40
N PHE A 443 -2.89 14.69 -26.85
CA PHE A 443 -4.03 13.78 -26.70
C PHE A 443 -4.30 13.46 -25.24
N GLN A 444 -3.25 13.21 -24.44
CA GLN A 444 -3.41 12.98 -23.00
C GLN A 444 -4.07 14.18 -22.30
N ARG A 445 -3.66 15.40 -22.64
CA ARG A 445 -4.25 16.62 -22.08
C ARG A 445 -5.69 16.82 -22.54
N LYS A 446 -5.98 16.65 -23.84
CA LYS A 446 -7.35 16.76 -24.38
C LYS A 446 -8.29 15.75 -23.72
N ALA A 447 -7.87 14.50 -23.59
CA ALA A 447 -8.63 13.47 -22.88
C ALA A 447 -8.88 13.85 -21.41
N ARG A 448 -7.88 14.42 -20.73
CA ARG A 448 -8.04 14.89 -19.34
C ARG A 448 -9.04 16.03 -19.20
N ILE A 449 -9.01 17.01 -20.11
CA ILE A 449 -9.98 18.12 -20.13
C ILE A 449 -11.40 17.58 -20.34
N LEU A 450 -11.59 16.70 -21.34
CA LEU A 450 -12.88 16.05 -21.60
C LEU A 450 -13.39 15.25 -20.39
N LYS A 451 -12.48 14.59 -19.66
CA LYS A 451 -12.83 13.91 -18.41
C LYS A 451 -13.33 14.89 -17.35
N HIS A 452 -12.68 16.04 -17.17
CA HIS A 452 -13.15 17.07 -16.24
C HIS A 452 -14.50 17.70 -16.67
N MET A 453 -14.77 17.76 -17.98
CA MET A 453 -16.08 18.14 -18.52
C MET A 453 -17.18 17.08 -18.28
N GLY A 454 -16.81 15.88 -17.82
CA GLY A 454 -17.72 14.76 -17.57
C GLY A 454 -18.00 13.87 -18.80
N ASP A 455 -17.38 14.14 -19.95
CA ASP A 455 -17.55 13.32 -21.16
C ASP A 455 -16.53 12.17 -21.18
N LEU A 456 -16.81 11.15 -20.35
CA LEU A 456 -15.90 10.02 -20.11
C LEU A 456 -15.66 9.17 -21.37
N ASN A 457 -16.68 9.01 -22.22
CA ASN A 457 -16.56 8.21 -23.44
C ASN A 457 -15.65 8.89 -24.46
N LYS A 458 -15.87 10.19 -24.74
CA LYS A 458 -14.96 10.92 -25.65
C LYS A 458 -13.55 11.03 -25.08
N ALA A 459 -13.42 11.19 -23.77
CA ALA A 459 -12.11 11.16 -23.12
C ALA A 459 -11.38 9.83 -23.36
N ALA A 460 -12.09 8.70 -23.28
CA ALA A 460 -11.52 7.38 -23.58
C ALA A 460 -11.16 7.23 -25.06
N ASP A 461 -12.02 7.68 -25.98
CA ASP A 461 -11.75 7.63 -27.42
C ASP A 461 -10.47 8.41 -27.78
N VAL A 462 -10.34 9.64 -27.29
CA VAL A 462 -9.14 10.47 -27.51
C VAL A 462 -7.88 9.81 -26.93
N MET A 463 -7.99 9.17 -25.77
CA MET A 463 -6.84 8.47 -25.17
C MET A 463 -6.46 7.22 -25.97
N VAL A 464 -7.43 6.47 -26.51
CA VAL A 464 -7.20 5.32 -27.39
C VAL A 464 -6.61 5.76 -28.72
N GLU A 465 -7.02 6.90 -29.27
CA GLU A 465 -6.38 7.52 -30.44
C GLU A 465 -4.93 7.88 -30.16
N GLY A 466 -4.67 8.59 -29.04
CA GLY A 466 -3.31 8.91 -28.61
C GLY A 466 -2.43 7.66 -28.45
N ARG A 467 -2.96 6.59 -27.85
CA ARG A 467 -2.27 5.30 -27.72
C ARG A 467 -1.85 4.70 -29.07
N LYS A 468 -2.58 4.93 -30.15
CA LYS A 468 -2.22 4.39 -31.47
C LYS A 468 -0.99 5.09 -32.07
N LEU A 469 -0.61 6.26 -31.57
CA LEU A 469 0.60 6.98 -31.99
C LEU A 469 1.88 6.31 -31.46
N ASP A 470 1.80 5.66 -30.30
CA ASP A 470 2.90 4.87 -29.73
C ASP A 470 2.38 3.57 -29.11
N LEU A 471 2.46 2.50 -29.90
CA LEU A 471 2.03 1.15 -29.50
C LEU A 471 3.04 0.44 -28.59
N ALA A 472 4.27 0.96 -28.45
CA ALA A 472 5.33 0.36 -27.66
C ALA A 472 5.35 0.88 -26.21
N ASP A 473 4.81 2.07 -25.95
CA ASP A 473 4.75 2.63 -24.61
C ASP A 473 3.64 2.00 -23.74
N ARG A 474 4.06 1.36 -22.65
CA ARG A 474 3.16 0.77 -21.66
C ARG A 474 2.42 1.83 -20.84
N TYR A 475 3.01 3.00 -20.60
CA TYR A 475 2.37 4.06 -19.82
C TYR A 475 1.11 4.55 -20.51
N ILE A 476 1.18 4.89 -21.80
CA ILE A 476 0.00 5.30 -22.54
C ILE A 476 -1.03 4.18 -22.70
N ASN A 477 -0.59 2.94 -22.87
CA ASN A 477 -1.49 1.79 -22.90
C ASN A 477 -2.27 1.66 -21.58
N ASN A 478 -1.59 1.79 -20.44
CA ASN A 478 -2.22 1.79 -19.12
C ASN A 478 -3.18 2.98 -18.97
N LYS A 479 -2.82 4.18 -19.45
CA LYS A 479 -3.71 5.36 -19.40
C LYS A 479 -4.96 5.18 -20.27
N ALA A 480 -4.83 4.63 -21.47
CA ALA A 480 -5.98 4.30 -22.30
C ALA A 480 -6.89 3.28 -21.60
N THR A 481 -6.31 2.23 -21.01
CA THR A 481 -7.03 1.24 -20.20
C THR A 481 -7.79 1.90 -19.04
N GLU A 482 -7.13 2.78 -18.27
CA GLU A 482 -7.74 3.52 -17.16
C GLU A 482 -8.95 4.34 -17.63
N TYR A 483 -8.83 5.04 -18.76
CA TYR A 483 -9.93 5.86 -19.30
C TYR A 483 -11.09 5.00 -19.82
N LEU A 484 -10.80 3.85 -20.44
CA LEU A 484 -11.84 2.88 -20.83
C LEU A 484 -12.60 2.34 -19.61
N LEU A 485 -11.90 2.06 -18.50
CA LEU A 485 -12.53 1.65 -17.24
C LEU A 485 -13.39 2.77 -16.63
N HIS A 486 -12.93 4.03 -16.67
CA HIS A 486 -13.75 5.18 -16.27
C HIS A 486 -15.03 5.31 -17.11
N ALA A 487 -14.96 4.96 -18.40
CA ALA A 487 -16.09 4.96 -19.33
C ALA A 487 -16.94 3.66 -19.29
N ASP A 488 -16.70 2.77 -18.34
CA ASP A 488 -17.38 1.49 -18.17
C ASP A 488 -17.22 0.48 -19.34
N ARG A 489 -16.19 0.66 -20.17
CA ARG A 489 -15.83 -0.19 -21.33
C ARG A 489 -14.81 -1.26 -20.95
N VAL A 490 -15.20 -2.15 -20.03
CA VAL A 490 -14.30 -3.14 -19.41
C VAL A 490 -13.69 -4.12 -20.43
N GLU A 491 -14.45 -4.58 -21.41
CA GLU A 491 -13.94 -5.55 -22.40
C GLU A 491 -12.83 -4.95 -23.28
N GLU A 492 -12.99 -3.68 -23.67
CA GLU A 492 -11.96 -2.95 -24.42
C GLU A 492 -10.74 -2.62 -23.56
N ALA A 493 -10.96 -2.31 -22.27
CA ALA A 493 -9.88 -2.11 -21.32
C ALA A 493 -9.05 -3.40 -21.16
N ASP A 494 -9.72 -4.55 -21.01
CA ASP A 494 -9.09 -5.87 -20.88
C ASP A 494 -8.27 -6.20 -22.14
N ALA A 495 -8.84 -5.98 -23.33
CA ALA A 495 -8.13 -6.17 -24.59
C ALA A 495 -6.92 -5.22 -24.72
N THR A 496 -7.04 -3.98 -24.24
CA THR A 496 -5.97 -2.96 -24.32
C THR A 496 -4.80 -3.32 -23.42
N ILE A 497 -5.06 -3.64 -22.15
CA ILE A 497 -4.00 -3.97 -21.18
C ILE A 497 -3.35 -5.32 -21.47
N ALA A 498 -4.09 -6.28 -22.05
CA ALA A 498 -3.59 -7.59 -22.42
C ALA A 498 -2.40 -7.51 -23.39
N LEU A 499 -2.30 -6.45 -24.19
CA LEU A 499 -1.17 -6.21 -25.12
C LEU A 499 0.20 -6.20 -24.43
N PHE A 500 0.26 -5.88 -23.13
CA PHE A 500 1.50 -5.84 -22.32
C PHE A 500 1.58 -6.95 -21.26
N THR A 501 0.66 -7.91 -21.29
CA THR A 501 0.72 -9.10 -20.44
C THR A 501 1.56 -10.18 -21.10
N ARG A 502 2.05 -11.16 -20.31
CA ARG A 502 2.78 -12.30 -20.87
C ARG A 502 1.91 -13.06 -21.86
N HIS A 503 2.45 -13.37 -23.05
CA HIS A 503 1.73 -14.08 -24.12
C HIS A 503 1.29 -15.50 -23.73
N GLU A 504 1.95 -16.11 -22.74
CA GLU A 504 1.62 -17.42 -22.22
C GLU A 504 0.68 -17.29 -21.01
N GLY A 505 -0.62 -17.50 -21.23
CA GLY A 505 -1.62 -17.61 -20.16
C GLY A 505 -2.76 -16.60 -20.25
N ASP A 506 -3.60 -16.61 -19.21
CA ASP A 506 -4.72 -15.67 -19.08
C ASP A 506 -4.19 -14.27 -18.67
N PRO A 507 -4.43 -13.21 -19.46
CA PRO A 507 -4.01 -11.85 -19.14
C PRO A 507 -4.49 -11.38 -17.76
N GLN A 508 -5.69 -11.76 -17.33
CA GLN A 508 -6.21 -11.35 -16.02
C GLN A 508 -5.45 -12.02 -14.88
N GLN A 509 -5.14 -13.30 -15.02
CA GLN A 509 -4.28 -14.01 -14.09
C GLN A 509 -2.87 -13.41 -14.06
N ASN A 510 -2.31 -13.00 -15.20
CA ASN A 510 -1.01 -12.35 -15.23
C ASN A 510 -1.02 -11.01 -14.47
N LEU A 511 -2.05 -10.19 -14.64
CA LEU A 511 -2.21 -8.92 -13.90
C LEU A 511 -2.31 -9.16 -12.39
N TYR A 512 -3.06 -10.20 -11.99
CA TYR A 512 -3.18 -10.62 -10.60
C TYR A 512 -1.83 -11.07 -10.03
N GLU A 513 -1.09 -11.94 -10.72
CA GLU A 513 0.24 -12.41 -10.30
C GLU A 513 1.27 -11.29 -10.20
N MET A 514 1.16 -10.28 -11.06
CA MET A 514 2.00 -9.08 -11.03
C MET A 514 1.48 -8.02 -10.03
N GLN A 515 0.44 -8.32 -9.26
CA GLN A 515 -0.12 -7.47 -8.21
C GLN A 515 -0.53 -6.08 -8.74
N CYS A 516 -1.18 -6.05 -9.91
CA CYS A 516 -1.56 -4.84 -10.63
C CYS A 516 -2.80 -4.16 -10.00
N MET A 517 -2.66 -3.66 -8.77
CA MET A 517 -3.76 -3.16 -7.93
C MET A 517 -4.53 -1.99 -8.54
N TRP A 518 -3.87 -1.07 -9.25
CA TRP A 518 -4.56 0.06 -9.88
C TRP A 518 -5.63 -0.41 -10.88
N TYR A 519 -5.31 -1.44 -11.67
CA TYR A 519 -6.25 -2.01 -12.64
C TYR A 519 -7.37 -2.76 -11.93
N GLU A 520 -7.04 -3.56 -10.90
CA GLU A 520 -8.03 -4.27 -10.09
C GLU A 520 -9.04 -3.29 -9.47
N ILE A 521 -8.57 -2.19 -8.89
CA ILE A 521 -9.41 -1.17 -8.28
C ILE A 521 -10.30 -0.48 -9.32
N GLU A 522 -9.75 0.00 -10.43
CA GLU A 522 -10.53 0.69 -11.46
C GLU A 522 -11.53 -0.24 -12.15
N CYS A 523 -11.14 -1.49 -12.39
CA CYS A 523 -12.03 -2.53 -12.93
C CYS A 523 -13.17 -2.84 -11.95
N GLY A 524 -12.85 -3.00 -10.66
CA GLY A 524 -13.84 -3.21 -9.59
C GLY A 524 -14.82 -2.04 -9.46
N LYS A 525 -14.35 -0.80 -9.52
CA LYS A 525 -15.20 0.40 -9.52
C LYS A 525 -16.13 0.46 -10.73
N SER A 526 -15.62 0.15 -11.92
CA SER A 526 -16.44 0.10 -13.13
C SER A 526 -17.53 -0.97 -13.03
N GLN A 527 -17.16 -2.17 -12.58
CA GLN A 527 -18.11 -3.27 -12.38
C GLN A 527 -19.16 -2.94 -11.31
N LEU A 528 -18.78 -2.24 -10.24
CA LEU A 528 -19.70 -1.74 -9.22
C LEU A 528 -20.73 -0.77 -9.82
N ARG A 529 -20.31 0.22 -10.64
CA ARG A 529 -21.23 1.14 -11.35
C ARG A 529 -22.19 0.39 -12.28
N GLN A 530 -21.71 -0.69 -12.90
CA GLN A 530 -22.51 -1.58 -13.74
C GLN A 530 -23.37 -2.59 -12.94
N LYS A 531 -23.37 -2.52 -11.59
CA LYS A 531 -24.10 -3.44 -10.68
C LYS A 531 -23.68 -4.91 -10.80
N LYS A 532 -22.44 -5.17 -11.27
CA LYS A 532 -21.81 -6.50 -11.35
C LYS A 532 -21.05 -6.80 -10.05
N TYR A 533 -21.79 -6.91 -8.94
CA TYR A 533 -21.21 -6.92 -7.58
C TYR A 533 -20.26 -8.09 -7.31
N GLY A 534 -20.55 -9.30 -7.78
CA GLY A 534 -19.66 -10.46 -7.59
C GLY A 534 -18.29 -10.27 -8.24
N LEU A 535 -18.27 -9.81 -9.49
CA LEU A 535 -17.03 -9.50 -10.21
C LEU A 535 -16.26 -8.34 -9.53
N ALA A 536 -16.97 -7.29 -9.11
CA ALA A 536 -16.37 -6.16 -8.41
C ALA A 536 -15.71 -6.62 -7.08
N LEU A 537 -16.43 -7.43 -6.30
CA LEU A 537 -15.90 -8.04 -5.07
C LEU A 537 -14.65 -8.87 -5.35
N LYS A 538 -14.64 -9.68 -6.41
CA LYS A 538 -13.45 -10.46 -6.80
C LYS A 538 -12.23 -9.58 -7.02
N ARG A 539 -12.40 -8.41 -7.67
CA ARG A 539 -11.32 -7.44 -7.87
C ARG A 539 -10.85 -6.79 -6.56
N PHE A 540 -11.76 -6.36 -5.69
CA PHE A 540 -11.37 -5.75 -4.41
C PHE A 540 -10.73 -6.77 -3.44
N PHE A 541 -11.19 -8.02 -3.43
CA PHE A 541 -10.58 -9.10 -2.64
C PHE A 541 -9.22 -9.55 -3.19
N ALA A 542 -8.95 -9.36 -4.49
CA ALA A 542 -7.62 -9.57 -5.05
C ALA A 542 -6.60 -8.63 -4.39
N VAL A 543 -6.94 -7.33 -4.26
CA VAL A 543 -6.12 -6.35 -3.55
C VAL A 543 -5.93 -6.75 -2.09
N GLU A 544 -6.99 -7.13 -1.38
CA GLU A 544 -6.85 -7.63 0.01
C GLU A 544 -5.85 -8.80 0.08
N LYS A 545 -5.91 -9.74 -0.86
CA LYS A 545 -5.00 -10.87 -0.90
C LYS A 545 -3.55 -10.45 -1.15
N HIS A 546 -3.30 -9.50 -2.05
CA HIS A 546 -1.95 -8.94 -2.26
C HIS A 546 -1.38 -8.32 -0.98
N PHE A 547 -2.19 -7.55 -0.24
CA PHE A 547 -1.78 -6.96 1.03
C PHE A 547 -1.48 -8.01 2.10
N ASN A 548 -2.28 -9.07 2.17
CA ASN A 548 -1.97 -10.21 3.04
C ASN A 548 -0.67 -10.89 2.63
N ASP A 549 -0.44 -11.10 1.32
CA ASP A 549 0.81 -11.69 0.85
C ASP A 549 2.03 -10.79 1.16
N PHE A 550 1.91 -9.45 1.13
CA PHE A 550 2.98 -8.55 1.59
C PHE A 550 3.32 -8.74 3.09
N VAL A 551 2.32 -8.97 3.93
CA VAL A 551 2.53 -9.27 5.35
C VAL A 551 3.22 -10.62 5.50
N GLU A 552 2.92 -11.60 4.66
CA GLU A 552 3.53 -12.93 4.68
C GLU A 552 4.97 -12.93 4.13
N ASP A 553 5.26 -12.12 3.12
CA ASP A 553 6.58 -12.01 2.49
C ASP A 553 7.66 -11.54 3.48
N GLN A 554 7.27 -10.83 4.56
CA GLN A 554 8.19 -10.41 5.62
C GLN A 554 8.82 -11.59 6.38
N PHE A 555 8.22 -12.78 6.33
CA PHE A 555 8.55 -13.92 7.19
C PHE A 555 10.01 -14.38 7.06
N ASP A 556 10.50 -14.50 5.82
CA ASP A 556 11.87 -14.94 5.56
C ASP A 556 12.91 -13.88 5.98
N PHE A 557 12.50 -12.61 5.99
CA PHE A 557 13.35 -11.48 6.36
C PHE A 557 13.69 -11.42 7.85
N HIS A 558 12.86 -12.01 8.73
CA HIS A 558 13.17 -12.15 10.15
C HIS A 558 14.50 -12.86 10.41
N THR A 559 14.88 -13.83 9.56
CA THR A 559 16.21 -14.46 9.64
C THR A 559 17.24 -13.76 8.76
N TYR A 560 16.83 -13.34 7.57
CA TYR A 560 17.74 -12.80 6.57
C TYR A 560 18.40 -11.51 7.04
N CYS A 561 17.62 -10.55 7.53
CA CYS A 561 18.13 -9.23 7.90
C CYS A 561 19.06 -9.28 9.11
N ILE A 562 18.76 -10.12 10.11
CA ILE A 562 19.66 -10.33 11.25
C ILE A 562 20.96 -11.01 10.80
N ARG A 563 20.91 -11.93 9.84
CA ARG A 563 22.12 -12.57 9.30
C ARG A 563 22.95 -11.62 8.43
N LYS A 564 22.32 -10.65 7.76
CA LYS A 564 22.97 -9.66 6.89
C LYS A 564 23.28 -8.33 7.56
N MET A 565 22.91 -8.18 8.83
CA MET A 565 23.04 -6.97 9.63
C MET A 565 22.37 -5.73 9.01
N THR A 566 21.31 -5.90 8.21
CA THR A 566 20.52 -4.79 7.65
C THR A 566 19.41 -4.36 8.63
N LEU A 567 19.82 -3.92 9.83
CA LEU A 567 18.93 -3.82 10.99
C LEU A 567 17.94 -2.66 10.89
N ARG A 568 18.40 -1.48 10.45
CA ARG A 568 17.54 -0.30 10.25
C ARG A 568 16.45 -0.59 9.22
N ALA A 569 16.84 -1.18 8.09
CA ALA A 569 15.92 -1.61 7.03
C ALA A 569 14.91 -2.67 7.53
N TYR A 570 15.35 -3.59 8.40
CA TYR A 570 14.46 -4.58 9.00
C TYR A 570 13.39 -3.94 9.87
N ILE A 571 13.77 -3.02 10.76
CA ILE A 571 12.80 -2.29 11.59
C ILE A 571 11.84 -1.46 10.72
N GLN A 572 12.36 -0.81 9.68
CA GLN A 572 11.53 -0.07 8.73
C GLN A 572 10.51 -0.98 8.02
N MET A 573 10.92 -2.17 7.59
CA MET A 573 10.03 -3.17 7.01
C MET A 573 8.96 -3.62 8.00
N LEU A 574 9.32 -3.92 9.25
CA LEU A 574 8.34 -4.31 10.29
C LEU A 574 7.29 -3.23 10.52
N ARG A 575 7.72 -1.96 10.63
CA ARG A 575 6.82 -0.80 10.78
C ARG A 575 5.93 -0.60 9.56
N LEU A 576 6.48 -0.75 8.35
CA LEU A 576 5.71 -0.72 7.11
C LEU A 576 4.61 -1.80 7.12
N CYS A 577 4.94 -3.03 7.50
CA CYS A 577 3.98 -4.13 7.58
C CYS A 577 2.92 -3.92 8.67
N ASP A 578 3.30 -3.30 9.80
CA ASP A 578 2.36 -3.00 10.89
C ASP A 578 1.27 -2.00 10.46
N GLU A 579 1.56 -1.14 9.49
CA GLU A 579 0.64 -0.10 8.98
C GLU A 579 0.17 -0.34 7.53
N ILE A 580 0.48 -1.51 6.94
CA ILE A 580 0.32 -1.74 5.50
C ILE A 580 -1.13 -1.58 5.03
N PHE A 581 -2.10 -1.95 5.87
CA PHE A 581 -3.53 -1.82 5.56
C PHE A 581 -4.05 -0.37 5.60
N GLY A 582 -3.22 0.60 6.00
CA GLY A 582 -3.52 2.03 5.90
C GLY A 582 -3.12 2.66 4.56
N ARG A 583 -2.48 1.89 3.67
CA ARG A 583 -1.99 2.40 2.38
C ARG A 583 -3.15 2.68 1.40
N PRO A 584 -3.05 3.70 0.54
CA PRO A 584 -4.15 4.15 -0.31
C PRO A 584 -4.85 3.06 -1.13
N PHE A 585 -4.10 2.15 -1.75
CA PHE A 585 -4.70 1.08 -2.57
C PHE A 585 -5.59 0.13 -1.75
N PHE A 586 -5.18 -0.26 -0.54
CA PHE A 586 -6.02 -1.10 0.32
C PHE A 586 -7.25 -0.34 0.79
N VAL A 587 -7.06 0.91 1.23
CA VAL A 587 -8.17 1.76 1.72
C VAL A 587 -9.24 1.91 0.64
N GLU A 588 -8.81 2.17 -0.60
CA GLU A 588 -9.71 2.32 -1.74
C GLU A 588 -10.43 1.01 -2.11
N ALA A 589 -9.72 -0.11 -2.12
CA ALA A 589 -10.32 -1.42 -2.38
C ALA A 589 -11.31 -1.83 -1.29
N ALA A 590 -10.99 -1.57 -0.02
CA ALA A 590 -11.86 -1.85 1.12
C ALA A 590 -13.15 -1.02 1.06
N HIS A 591 -13.06 0.27 0.73
CA HIS A 591 -14.25 1.11 0.47
C HIS A 591 -15.08 0.58 -0.70
N GLY A 592 -14.44 0.14 -1.78
CA GLY A 592 -15.10 -0.50 -2.91
C GLY A 592 -15.85 -1.78 -2.52
N ALA A 593 -15.23 -2.63 -1.69
CA ALA A 593 -15.85 -3.85 -1.17
C ALA A 593 -17.03 -3.53 -0.23
N ILE A 594 -16.88 -2.55 0.67
CA ILE A 594 -17.97 -2.08 1.55
C ILE A 594 -19.16 -1.61 0.70
N ALA A 595 -18.92 -0.77 -0.31
CA ALA A 595 -19.97 -0.27 -1.20
C ALA A 595 -20.68 -1.40 -1.97
N CYS A 596 -19.96 -2.46 -2.37
CA CYS A 596 -20.58 -3.64 -2.96
C CYS A 596 -21.53 -4.34 -1.99
N TYR A 597 -21.10 -4.56 -0.74
CA TYR A 597 -21.93 -5.21 0.28
C TYR A 597 -23.13 -4.35 0.71
N GLU A 598 -22.97 -3.03 0.80
CA GLU A 598 -24.10 -2.12 1.03
C GLU A 598 -25.15 -2.21 -0.08
N ALA A 599 -24.70 -2.21 -1.35
CA ALA A 599 -25.60 -2.34 -2.49
C ALA A 599 -26.30 -3.71 -2.56
N LEU A 600 -25.60 -4.78 -2.16
CA LEU A 600 -26.20 -6.12 -2.05
C LEU A 600 -27.29 -6.17 -0.97
N GLU A 601 -27.03 -5.59 0.20
CA GLU A 601 -28.01 -5.50 1.30
C GLU A 601 -29.24 -4.67 0.88
N GLU A 602 -29.03 -3.54 0.22
CA GLU A 602 -30.13 -2.71 -0.30
C GLU A 602 -30.98 -3.47 -1.32
N LYS A 603 -30.35 -4.20 -2.23
CA LYS A 603 -31.04 -5.04 -3.21
C LYS A 603 -31.86 -6.15 -2.54
N GLU A 604 -31.33 -6.78 -1.50
CA GLU A 604 -32.07 -7.79 -0.73
C GLU A 604 -33.24 -7.17 0.04
N ALA A 605 -33.05 -6.00 0.64
CA ALA A 605 -34.11 -5.27 1.34
C ALA A 605 -35.23 -4.80 0.37
N GLU A 606 -34.88 -4.30 -0.82
CA GLU A 606 -35.83 -3.95 -1.86
C GLU A 606 -36.62 -5.16 -2.34
N LYS A 607 -35.93 -6.29 -2.56
CA LYS A 607 -36.57 -7.55 -2.94
C LYS A 607 -37.54 -8.04 -1.86
N ALA A 608 -37.15 -7.98 -0.59
CA ALA A 608 -38.01 -8.34 0.53
C ALA A 608 -39.24 -7.42 0.64
N LYS A 609 -39.08 -6.10 0.43
CA LYS A 609 -40.19 -5.15 0.39
C LYS A 609 -41.16 -5.44 -0.75
N GLU A 610 -40.65 -5.74 -1.95
CA GLU A 610 -41.48 -6.07 -3.10
C GLU A 610 -42.19 -7.42 -2.90
N GLU A 611 -41.51 -8.42 -2.34
CA GLU A 611 -42.13 -9.71 -1.97
C GLU A 611 -43.21 -9.53 -0.90
N ALA A 612 -43.00 -8.68 0.11
CA ALA A 612 -43.99 -8.35 1.13
C ALA A 612 -45.19 -7.59 0.53
N LYS A 613 -44.95 -6.66 -0.40
CA LYS A 613 -46.01 -5.93 -1.13
C LYS A 613 -46.83 -6.88 -2.00
N ILE A 614 -46.18 -7.81 -2.70
CA ILE A 614 -46.83 -8.87 -3.48
C ILE A 614 -47.63 -9.81 -2.56
N ALA A 615 -47.08 -10.19 -1.40
CA ALA A 615 -47.79 -11.01 -0.42
C ALA A 615 -49.04 -10.31 0.14
N ALA A 616 -48.93 -9.02 0.47
CA ALA A 616 -50.05 -8.20 0.91
C ALA A 616 -51.11 -8.01 -0.19
N ALA A 617 -50.69 -7.79 -1.44
CA ALA A 617 -51.60 -7.72 -2.59
C ALA A 617 -52.31 -9.06 -2.84
N ASN A 618 -51.59 -10.18 -2.73
CA ASN A 618 -52.15 -11.53 -2.91
C ASN A 618 -53.13 -11.95 -1.80
N ALA A 619 -53.02 -11.36 -0.60
CA ALA A 619 -53.99 -11.55 0.47
C ALA A 619 -55.36 -10.94 0.15
N ASN A 620 -55.41 -9.89 -0.69
CA ASN A 620 -56.62 -9.14 -1.06
C ASN A 620 -57.19 -9.48 -2.46
N MET A 621 -56.71 -10.53 -3.14
CA MET A 621 -57.12 -10.85 -4.52
C MET A 621 -58.06 -12.07 -4.67
N SER A 622 -58.99 -11.96 -5.62
CA SER A 622 -59.86 -13.05 -6.09
C SER A 622 -59.07 -14.20 -6.74
N ALA A 623 -59.67 -15.40 -6.82
CA ALA A 623 -59.02 -16.60 -7.38
C ALA A 623 -58.54 -16.45 -8.84
N ALA A 624 -59.12 -15.53 -9.62
CA ALA A 624 -58.73 -15.28 -11.00
C ALA A 624 -57.42 -14.49 -11.12
N ASP A 625 -57.20 -13.51 -10.23
CA ASP A 625 -56.02 -12.64 -10.27
C ASP A 625 -54.77 -13.36 -9.78
N LYS A 626 -54.92 -14.31 -8.84
CA LYS A 626 -53.83 -15.19 -8.37
C LYS A 626 -53.22 -16.01 -9.51
N LYS A 627 -54.01 -16.39 -10.53
CA LYS A 627 -53.56 -17.16 -11.71
C LYS A 627 -52.76 -16.29 -12.68
N LYS A 628 -53.09 -15.00 -12.80
CA LYS A 628 -52.39 -14.04 -13.67
C LYS A 628 -51.05 -13.61 -13.05
N ALA A 629 -51.01 -13.36 -11.75
CA ALA A 629 -49.78 -13.09 -10.99
C ALA A 629 -48.79 -14.27 -11.04
N LYS A 630 -49.26 -15.52 -10.88
CA LYS A 630 -48.41 -16.73 -11.00
C LYS A 630 -47.77 -16.86 -12.40
N ARG A 631 -48.48 -16.47 -13.47
CA ARG A 631 -47.96 -16.47 -14.85
C ARG A 631 -46.92 -15.36 -15.07
N ALA A 632 -47.12 -14.17 -14.50
CA ALA A 632 -46.13 -13.09 -14.57
C ALA A 632 -44.85 -13.45 -13.81
N LEU A 633 -44.97 -14.02 -12.61
CA LEU A 633 -43.84 -14.50 -11.81
C LEU A 633 -43.09 -15.66 -12.50
N ALA A 634 -43.81 -16.58 -13.14
CA ALA A 634 -43.20 -17.65 -13.94
C ALA A 634 -42.48 -17.10 -15.18
N LYS A 635 -42.99 -16.04 -15.82
CA LYS A 635 -42.33 -15.38 -16.96
C LYS A 635 -41.08 -14.60 -16.52
N ALA A 636 -41.13 -13.93 -15.37
CA ALA A 636 -39.97 -13.26 -14.76
C ALA A 636 -38.90 -14.27 -14.35
N ARG A 637 -39.27 -15.37 -13.66
CA ARG A 637 -38.35 -16.47 -13.35
C ARG A 637 -37.76 -17.13 -14.61
N LYS A 638 -38.54 -17.24 -15.69
CA LYS A 638 -38.04 -17.79 -16.97
C LYS A 638 -37.11 -16.83 -17.69
N ALA A 639 -37.31 -15.51 -17.56
CA ALA A 639 -36.40 -14.50 -18.09
C ALA A 639 -35.10 -14.42 -17.27
N GLU A 640 -35.18 -14.52 -15.95
CA GLU A 640 -34.02 -14.60 -15.07
C GLU A 640 -33.25 -15.91 -15.28
N PHE A 641 -33.96 -17.04 -15.44
CA PHE A 641 -33.35 -18.32 -15.76
C PHE A 641 -32.65 -18.27 -17.11
N LYS A 642 -33.28 -17.73 -18.17
CA LYS A 642 -32.66 -17.54 -19.48
C LYS A 642 -31.42 -16.65 -19.44
N ARG A 643 -31.45 -15.59 -18.63
CA ARG A 643 -30.33 -14.65 -18.51
C ARG A 643 -29.16 -15.31 -17.78
N LYS A 644 -29.44 -16.10 -16.73
CA LYS A 644 -28.44 -16.98 -16.09
C LYS A 644 -27.93 -18.06 -17.04
N GLU A 645 -28.79 -18.62 -17.89
CA GLU A 645 -28.44 -19.62 -18.89
C GLU A 645 -27.53 -19.02 -19.97
N GLU A 646 -27.79 -17.79 -20.43
CA GLU A 646 -26.92 -17.04 -21.35
C GLU A 646 -25.58 -16.67 -20.71
N GLU A 647 -25.58 -16.23 -19.44
CA GLU A 647 -24.36 -15.95 -18.68
C GLU A 647 -23.53 -17.25 -18.48
N GLU A 648 -24.19 -18.36 -18.14
CA GLU A 648 -23.56 -19.68 -17.98
C GLU A 648 -23.12 -20.29 -19.33
N LEU A 649 -23.83 -19.99 -20.43
CA LEU A 649 -23.46 -20.40 -21.77
C LEU A 649 -22.25 -19.61 -22.26
N ASN A 650 -22.21 -18.29 -22.05
CA ASN A 650 -21.03 -17.46 -22.33
C ASN A 650 -19.84 -17.89 -21.47
N ALA A 651 -20.08 -18.29 -20.22
CA ALA A 651 -19.05 -18.86 -19.35
C ALA A 651 -18.51 -20.19 -19.87
N LYS A 652 -19.40 -21.09 -20.32
CA LYS A 652 -19.02 -22.36 -20.94
C LYS A 652 -18.26 -22.13 -22.23
N LEU A 653 -18.69 -21.16 -23.05
CA LEU A 653 -18.04 -20.80 -24.31
C LEU A 653 -16.63 -20.26 -24.07
N HIS A 654 -16.46 -19.34 -23.12
CA HIS A 654 -15.14 -18.86 -22.70
C HIS A 654 -14.25 -19.99 -22.17
N LYS A 655 -14.82 -20.88 -21.37
CA LYS A 655 -14.10 -22.05 -20.84
C LYS A 655 -13.71 -23.04 -21.95
N GLU A 656 -14.57 -23.24 -22.95
CA GLU A 656 -14.31 -24.13 -24.07
C GLU A 656 -13.25 -23.55 -25.03
N VAL A 657 -13.23 -22.23 -25.20
CA VAL A 657 -12.17 -21.51 -25.91
C VAL A 657 -10.84 -21.65 -25.15
N GLU A 658 -10.84 -21.43 -23.83
CA GLU A 658 -9.64 -21.64 -22.99
C GLU A 658 -9.15 -23.08 -23.02
N ASP A 659 -10.04 -24.06 -22.98
CA ASP A 659 -9.67 -25.48 -23.01
C ASP A 659 -9.13 -25.88 -24.40
N LYS A 660 -9.66 -25.33 -25.50
CA LYS A 660 -9.13 -25.52 -26.87
C LYS A 660 -7.76 -24.87 -27.07
N GLU A 661 -7.53 -23.69 -26.49
CA GLU A 661 -6.21 -23.03 -26.51
C GLU A 661 -5.17 -23.80 -25.65
N ARG A 662 -5.60 -24.44 -24.56
CA ARG A 662 -4.76 -25.33 -23.74
C ARG A 662 -4.45 -26.67 -24.41
N GLU A 663 -5.36 -27.21 -25.22
CA GLU A 663 -5.07 -28.41 -26.03
C GLU A 663 -4.13 -28.11 -27.19
N ALA A 664 -4.25 -26.93 -27.81
CA ALA A 664 -3.33 -26.48 -28.85
C ALA A 664 -1.89 -26.32 -28.33
N THR A 665 -1.71 -25.82 -27.10
CA THR A 665 -0.39 -25.68 -26.45
C THR A 665 0.22 -27.01 -25.99
N LYS A 666 -0.59 -28.05 -25.73
CA LYS A 666 -0.08 -29.42 -25.48
C LYS A 666 0.49 -30.10 -26.73
N ASN A 667 0.07 -29.68 -27.93
CA ASN A 667 0.55 -30.23 -29.19
C ASN A 667 1.83 -29.54 -29.73
N GLY A 668 2.25 -28.42 -29.11
CA GLY A 668 3.53 -27.77 -29.37
C GLY A 668 4.65 -28.34 -28.48
N LYS A 669 5.62 -29.03 -29.08
CA LYS A 669 6.79 -29.56 -28.37
C LYS A 669 7.67 -28.44 -27.78
N ALA A 670 7.70 -28.32 -26.45
CA ALA A 670 8.89 -27.90 -25.71
C ALA A 670 8.90 -28.51 -24.30
N LYS A 671 10.01 -29.14 -23.92
CA LYS A 671 10.27 -29.67 -22.58
C LYS A 671 10.42 -28.50 -21.60
N ALA A 672 9.37 -28.18 -20.86
CA ALA A 672 9.47 -27.38 -19.64
C ALA A 672 8.98 -28.22 -18.45
N ASN A 673 9.70 -28.15 -17.33
CA ASN A 673 9.33 -28.78 -16.06
C ASN A 673 7.84 -28.49 -15.74
N PRO A 674 7.06 -29.46 -15.25
CA PRO A 674 5.71 -29.19 -14.81
C PRO A 674 5.80 -28.30 -13.57
N GLY A 675 5.59 -27.00 -13.75
CA GLY A 675 5.27 -26.08 -12.66
C GLY A 675 4.02 -26.59 -11.90
N PRO A 676 3.78 -26.08 -10.69
CA PRO A 676 2.65 -26.51 -9.88
C PRO A 676 1.35 -26.38 -10.69
N THR A 677 0.59 -27.47 -10.75
CA THR A 677 -0.72 -27.54 -11.41
C THR A 677 -1.59 -26.36 -11.01
N ARG A 678 -1.97 -25.55 -12.01
CA ARG A 678 -2.87 -24.40 -11.92
C ARG A 678 -3.98 -24.64 -10.90
N ALA A 679 -4.03 -23.82 -9.85
CA ALA A 679 -5.17 -23.84 -8.94
C ALA A 679 -6.41 -23.44 -9.75
N LYS A 680 -7.43 -24.30 -9.75
CA LYS A 680 -8.71 -24.00 -10.39
C LYS A 680 -9.37 -22.88 -9.58
N ASP A 681 -9.77 -21.80 -10.25
CA ASP A 681 -10.60 -20.79 -9.59
C ASP A 681 -11.99 -21.38 -9.36
N ASP A 682 -12.31 -21.60 -8.09
CA ASP A 682 -13.57 -22.19 -7.66
C ASP A 682 -14.71 -21.14 -7.54
N ASP A 683 -14.45 -19.84 -7.79
CA ASP A 683 -15.44 -18.75 -7.75
C ASP A 683 -15.22 -17.70 -8.86
N PRO A 684 -15.35 -18.08 -10.15
CA PRO A 684 -15.01 -17.21 -11.27
C PRO A 684 -15.81 -15.91 -11.32
N PHE A 685 -17.08 -15.92 -10.87
CA PHE A 685 -17.99 -14.77 -10.89
C PHE A 685 -18.08 -14.02 -9.56
N GLY A 686 -17.41 -14.49 -8.51
CA GLY A 686 -17.51 -13.91 -7.16
C GLY A 686 -18.87 -14.16 -6.49
N ASP A 687 -19.59 -15.21 -6.90
CA ASP A 687 -20.91 -15.54 -6.35
C ASP A 687 -20.79 -16.00 -4.90
N LYS A 688 -19.71 -16.73 -4.54
CA LYS A 688 -19.48 -17.13 -3.16
C LYS A 688 -19.14 -15.92 -2.29
N LEU A 689 -18.41 -14.95 -2.81
CA LEU A 689 -18.14 -13.68 -2.12
C LEU A 689 -19.44 -12.89 -1.90
N ALA A 690 -20.28 -12.77 -2.93
CA ALA A 690 -21.55 -12.07 -2.84
C ALA A 690 -22.57 -12.77 -1.91
N ALA A 691 -22.48 -14.08 -1.74
CA ALA A 691 -23.36 -14.86 -0.87
C ALA A 691 -22.98 -14.80 0.63
N LYS A 692 -21.84 -14.20 0.99
CA LYS A 692 -21.45 -14.03 2.39
C LYS A 692 -22.39 -13.03 3.09
N PRO A 693 -22.52 -13.09 4.43
CA PRO A 693 -23.31 -12.11 5.18
C PRO A 693 -22.77 -10.69 4.98
N ALA A 694 -23.47 -9.88 4.17
CA ALA A 694 -22.98 -8.61 3.65
C ALA A 694 -22.58 -7.63 4.78
N LEU A 695 -23.44 -7.46 5.80
CA LEU A 695 -23.17 -6.57 6.94
C LEU A 695 -22.02 -7.05 7.84
N GLU A 696 -21.69 -8.34 7.87
CA GLU A 696 -20.55 -8.84 8.65
C GLU A 696 -19.24 -8.63 7.88
N GLU A 697 -19.22 -8.93 6.58
CA GLU A 697 -18.04 -8.69 5.73
C GLU A 697 -17.75 -7.19 5.57
N ALA A 698 -18.78 -6.35 5.39
CA ALA A 698 -18.61 -4.90 5.38
C ALA A 698 -18.02 -4.39 6.71
N TRP A 699 -18.54 -4.90 7.85
CA TRP A 699 -18.02 -4.53 9.16
C TRP A 699 -16.57 -4.99 9.40
N ARG A 700 -16.17 -6.13 8.81
CA ARG A 700 -14.78 -6.62 8.83
C ARG A 700 -13.84 -5.60 8.18
N PHE A 701 -14.16 -5.11 6.98
CA PHE A 701 -13.38 -4.07 6.32
C PHE A 701 -13.40 -2.74 7.08
N VAL A 702 -14.58 -2.29 7.56
CA VAL A 702 -14.70 -1.10 8.40
C VAL A 702 -13.77 -1.16 9.62
N SER A 703 -13.71 -2.31 10.29
CA SER A 703 -12.87 -2.49 11.48
C SER A 703 -11.38 -2.37 11.15
N ILE A 704 -10.95 -2.88 9.98
CA ILE A 704 -9.57 -2.72 9.49
C ILE A 704 -9.30 -1.24 9.20
N LEU A 705 -10.19 -0.57 8.48
CA LEU A 705 -10.04 0.86 8.16
C LEU A 705 -10.03 1.74 9.41
N GLN A 706 -10.89 1.48 10.39
CA GLN A 706 -10.88 2.25 11.65
C GLN A 706 -9.56 2.12 12.42
N ARG A 707 -8.85 0.99 12.25
CA ARG A 707 -7.54 0.76 12.87
C ARG A 707 -6.42 1.44 12.10
N TYR A 708 -6.41 1.37 10.78
CA TYR A 708 -5.26 1.75 9.95
C TYR A 708 -5.44 3.01 9.11
N ALA A 709 -6.67 3.47 8.92
CA ALA A 709 -7.05 4.62 8.10
C ALA A 709 -8.01 5.55 8.86
N SER A 710 -7.75 5.78 10.16
CA SER A 710 -8.64 6.59 11.01
C SER A 710 -8.67 8.08 10.67
N GLU A 711 -7.70 8.58 9.88
CA GLU A 711 -7.72 9.95 9.34
C GLU A 711 -8.60 10.10 8.09
N ASP A 712 -9.02 9.00 7.45
CA ASP A 712 -9.92 9.06 6.31
C ASP A 712 -11.36 9.25 6.79
N VAL A 713 -12.00 10.33 6.35
CA VAL A 713 -13.38 10.64 6.72
C VAL A 713 -14.34 9.57 6.20
N LYS A 714 -14.07 9.01 5.01
CA LYS A 714 -14.92 7.97 4.41
C LYS A 714 -14.98 6.73 5.28
N THR A 715 -13.91 6.41 6.02
CA THR A 715 -13.89 5.30 6.98
C THR A 715 -14.96 5.46 8.04
N HIS A 716 -15.11 6.66 8.60
CA HIS A 716 -16.13 6.91 9.62
C HIS A 716 -17.53 7.01 9.03
N LEU A 717 -17.69 7.53 7.81
CA LEU A 717 -18.98 7.52 7.10
C LEU A 717 -19.46 6.08 6.86
N ALA A 718 -18.60 5.22 6.31
CA ALA A 718 -18.89 3.80 6.13
C ALA A 718 -19.19 3.10 7.47
N ALA A 719 -18.42 3.41 8.53
CA ALA A 719 -18.69 2.87 9.86
C ALA A 719 -20.07 3.26 10.39
N PHE A 720 -20.48 4.51 10.18
CA PHE A 720 -21.82 4.99 10.55
C PHE A 720 -22.90 4.24 9.77
N ASP A 721 -22.77 4.17 8.44
CA ASP A 721 -23.77 3.60 7.54
C ASP A 721 -23.99 2.09 7.79
N ILE A 722 -22.91 1.32 8.03
CA ILE A 722 -23.01 -0.09 8.38
C ILE A 722 -23.54 -0.29 9.80
N ALA A 723 -23.06 0.48 10.78
CA ALA A 723 -23.54 0.38 12.16
C ALA A 723 -25.04 0.71 12.27
N LEU A 724 -25.53 1.66 11.47
CA LEU A 724 -26.94 2.04 11.44
C LEU A 724 -27.79 0.89 10.91
N ARG A 725 -27.39 0.24 9.82
CA ARG A 725 -28.07 -0.95 9.28
C ARG A 725 -28.07 -2.12 10.28
N LYS A 726 -27.00 -2.28 11.06
CA LYS A 726 -26.91 -3.27 12.16
C LYS A 726 -27.62 -2.84 13.45
N GLN A 727 -28.28 -1.67 13.49
CA GLN A 727 -28.96 -1.13 14.67
C GLN A 727 -28.03 -0.96 15.89
N LYS A 728 -26.76 -0.60 15.65
CA LYS A 728 -25.73 -0.38 16.69
C LYS A 728 -25.47 1.11 16.94
N PHE A 729 -26.42 1.79 17.58
CA PHE A 729 -26.42 3.24 17.76
C PHE A 729 -25.20 3.84 18.47
N LEU A 730 -24.57 3.12 19.42
CA LEU A 730 -23.34 3.60 20.06
C LEU A 730 -22.16 3.66 19.10
N LEU A 731 -22.09 2.73 18.13
CA LEU A 731 -21.06 2.73 17.10
C LEU A 731 -21.31 3.83 16.06
N CYS A 732 -22.58 4.12 15.74
CA CYS A 732 -22.95 5.29 14.94
C CYS A 732 -22.48 6.59 15.60
N LEU A 733 -22.75 6.76 16.90
CA LEU A 733 -22.30 7.93 17.66
C LEU A 733 -20.78 8.06 17.65
N GLN A 734 -20.07 6.95 17.92
CA GLN A 734 -18.61 6.93 17.90
C GLN A 734 -18.04 7.35 16.55
N ALA A 735 -18.63 6.86 15.45
CA ALA A 735 -18.21 7.20 14.10
C ALA A 735 -18.39 8.69 13.80
N LEU A 736 -19.54 9.28 14.15
CA LEU A 736 -19.80 10.71 13.96
C LEU A 736 -18.82 11.58 14.77
N LEU A 737 -18.61 11.28 16.05
CA LEU A 737 -17.69 12.02 16.91
C LEU A 737 -16.24 11.95 16.40
N LYS A 738 -15.81 10.79 15.88
CA LYS A 738 -14.48 10.66 15.28
C LYS A 738 -14.36 11.46 13.98
N ALA A 739 -15.36 11.39 13.11
CA ALA A 739 -15.37 12.13 11.86
C ALA A 739 -15.35 13.65 12.07
N GLN A 740 -16.06 14.15 13.08
CA GLN A 740 -16.13 15.58 13.39
C GLN A 740 -14.81 16.15 13.94
N LYS A 741 -13.97 15.32 14.57
CA LYS A 741 -12.64 15.70 15.04
C LYS A 741 -11.60 15.82 13.93
N LEU A 742 -11.91 15.37 12.71
CA LEU A 742 -10.97 15.47 11.59
C LEU A 742 -10.90 16.92 11.08
N GLU A 743 -9.67 17.40 10.88
CA GLU A 743 -9.41 18.73 10.35
C GLU A 743 -9.50 18.75 8.82
N ASN A 744 -9.65 19.94 8.23
CA ASN A 744 -9.60 20.16 6.77
C ASN A 744 -10.66 19.40 5.94
N LEU A 745 -11.85 19.21 6.49
CA LEU A 745 -12.99 18.60 5.78
C LEU A 745 -13.49 19.48 4.62
N SER A 746 -13.77 18.86 3.46
CA SER A 746 -14.41 19.53 2.33
C SER A 746 -15.84 20.00 2.68
N VAL A 747 -16.36 20.98 1.94
CA VAL A 747 -17.71 21.51 2.15
C VAL A 747 -18.76 20.41 1.95
N GLU A 748 -18.57 19.57 0.94
CA GLU A 748 -19.42 18.41 0.63
C GLU A 748 -19.41 17.40 1.78
N THR A 749 -18.23 17.12 2.32
CA THR A 749 -18.05 16.17 3.42
C THR A 749 -18.73 16.67 4.70
N LYS A 750 -18.62 17.97 5.00
CA LYS A 750 -19.35 18.59 6.13
C LYS A 750 -20.87 18.49 5.95
N LYS A 751 -21.37 18.65 4.72
CA LYS A 751 -22.79 18.48 4.39
C LYS A 751 -23.25 17.03 4.58
N GLU A 752 -22.44 16.07 4.14
CA GLU A 752 -22.71 14.64 4.33
C GLU A 752 -22.76 14.24 5.81
N LEU A 753 -21.82 14.74 6.62
CA LEU A 753 -21.82 14.51 8.07
C LEU A 753 -23.05 15.11 8.75
N SER A 754 -23.44 16.32 8.35
CA SER A 754 -24.64 16.98 8.85
C SER A 754 -25.91 16.18 8.52
N SER A 755 -26.00 15.65 7.30
CA SER A 755 -27.10 14.78 6.87
C SER A 755 -27.19 13.50 7.72
N ARG A 756 -26.06 12.80 7.90
CA ARG A 756 -26.01 11.57 8.71
C ARG A 756 -26.29 11.82 10.19
N ARG A 757 -25.86 12.96 10.73
CA ARG A 757 -26.22 13.41 12.08
C ARG A 757 -27.73 13.62 12.22
N ALA A 758 -28.40 14.22 11.23
CA ALA A 758 -29.85 14.37 11.25
C ALA A 758 -30.57 13.01 11.22
N VAL A 759 -30.12 12.08 10.37
CA VAL A 759 -30.64 10.70 10.31
C VAL A 759 -30.44 9.99 11.66
N PHE A 760 -29.26 10.12 12.26
CA PHE A 760 -28.98 9.55 13.58
C PHE A 760 -29.95 10.05 14.65
N LEU A 761 -30.13 11.38 14.75
CA LEU A 761 -31.01 11.99 15.75
C LEU A 761 -32.47 11.57 15.58
N ASP A 762 -32.92 11.31 14.36
CA ASP A 762 -34.27 10.80 14.12
C ASP A 762 -34.41 9.32 14.53
N GLN A 763 -33.44 8.48 14.17
CA GLN A 763 -33.45 7.06 14.49
C GLN A 763 -33.27 6.78 15.99
N VAL A 764 -32.53 7.63 16.71
CA VAL A 764 -32.34 7.52 18.17
C VAL A 764 -33.66 7.61 18.95
N LYS A 765 -34.69 8.27 18.41
CA LYS A 765 -36.02 8.33 19.03
C LYS A 765 -36.66 6.95 19.20
N GLN A 766 -36.24 5.98 18.40
CA GLN A 766 -36.75 4.60 18.43
C GLN A 766 -35.99 3.71 19.42
N VAL A 767 -34.91 4.21 20.03
CA VAL A 767 -34.08 3.44 20.98
C VAL A 767 -34.82 3.34 22.31
N THR A 768 -35.11 2.12 22.73
CA THR A 768 -35.80 1.84 24.01
C THR A 768 -34.85 1.45 25.13
N ASN A 769 -33.58 1.17 24.84
CA ASN A 769 -32.59 0.77 25.84
C ASN A 769 -32.10 1.98 26.67
N PRO A 770 -32.37 2.02 27.99
CA PRO A 770 -32.07 3.19 28.83
C PRO A 770 -30.56 3.46 28.98
N THR A 771 -29.74 2.42 28.99
CA THR A 771 -28.27 2.55 29.08
C THR A 771 -27.70 3.20 27.82
N VAL A 772 -28.20 2.78 26.65
CA VAL A 772 -27.77 3.36 25.36
C VAL A 772 -28.21 4.82 25.26
N LEU A 773 -29.45 5.14 25.64
CA LEU A 773 -29.97 6.52 25.65
C LEU A 773 -29.17 7.42 26.58
N LYS A 774 -28.77 6.93 27.77
CA LYS A 774 -27.96 7.70 28.72
C LYS A 774 -26.64 8.14 28.08
N VAL A 775 -25.90 7.21 27.47
CA VAL A 775 -24.61 7.51 26.81
C VAL A 775 -24.81 8.48 25.64
N ILE A 776 -25.86 8.30 24.83
CA ILE A 776 -26.15 9.20 23.71
C ILE A 776 -26.45 10.62 24.21
N ASN A 777 -27.26 10.75 25.27
CA ASN A 777 -27.61 12.04 25.85
C ASN A 777 -26.40 12.75 26.48
N GLU A 778 -25.52 12.02 27.16
CA GLU A 778 -24.27 12.56 27.74
C GLU A 778 -23.34 13.14 26.67
N LYS A 779 -23.31 12.52 25.48
CA LYS A 779 -22.46 12.91 24.35
C LYS A 779 -23.15 13.82 23.33
N LYS A 780 -24.41 14.17 23.56
CA LYS A 780 -25.21 14.99 22.63
C LYS A 780 -24.64 16.39 22.45
N THR A 781 -24.11 16.98 23.52
CA THR A 781 -23.45 18.30 23.47
C THR A 781 -22.18 18.28 22.62
N GLU A 782 -21.38 17.21 22.70
CA GLU A 782 -20.20 16.99 21.84
C GLU A 782 -20.56 16.76 20.38
N LEU A 783 -21.74 16.21 20.11
CA LEU A 783 -22.26 16.06 18.76
C LEU A 783 -22.79 17.40 18.22
N ASP A 784 -23.24 18.29 19.11
CA ASP A 784 -23.95 19.51 18.75
C ASP A 784 -23.06 20.71 18.36
N GLY A 785 -21.91 20.85 19.01
CA GLY A 785 -20.85 21.81 18.63
C GLY A 785 -19.90 21.20 17.62
#